data_AF-A0A7X2ZCD2-F1
#
_entry.id   AF-A0A7X2ZCD2-F1
#
_cell.length_a   1.000
_cell.length_b   1.000
_cell.length_c   1.000
_cell.angle_alpha   90.00
_cell.angle_beta   90.00
_cell.angle_gamma   90.00
#
_symmetry.space_group_name_H-M   'P 1'
#
loop_
_entity.id
_entity.type
_entity.pdbx_description
1 polymer ?
#
loop_
_entity_poly.entity_id
_entity_poly.type
_entity_poly.pdbx_seq_one_letter_code
_entity_poly.pdbx_strand_id
1 'polypeptide(L)'
;MIYIVWRGAFSLKIKKRCTLLLTMALLVSSVSPMFSSVGFAEAPAGDDPASTVKLESDGAPVQRGEAAKLAVRLYERISGKTIHPDHNPFTDTDDVEINKAHSAGIVMGIEDGKFGPDAVVSKQELSTMLYRVMENAIDGFNGDQANQGIFADKEEIAGWAELPVRYLHTLGVIEADSSEKVNPHAKLDLQEANDLAERIYGFTVARNACSKLDGRILPASDIRLPTSGATIQSASLVLENEESNVNGEFCKVLGAIHPVDQNAPDILFEINLPTQWNHKTLQLGGGGFNGTLITGLGGTPGQMSSVPMPLKQGYVTFGSDSGHQSTVAFDASFGLNKEALNNFAGDQLKKTYDVAITLVKNHYGKAPEQKYFAGSSEGGREALTVVQRWPGDYDGVIAFYPVVHLMLLHLTDNQYAQALYANDGAGWLNPEKYKLLNDAVYQACDGLDGVVDGIISDVKTCSETFTIKTVEDTLRCPDGADTGNDCLSDAQIHTVRVMSSPMPYDFTFNNGVDSFPQSTILLGGDKSAFHLGTRPVPAKPPMWTPVGGDAFHAASGDTNVRYLVTQDPSFDSLTFDPNTYKERIMELSELLNSNSPKIESFKEQGGKIILVGALADGGVSPFNTINYYEGLEKEFGKTSLDPFVRFYAIPGYGHGTGPFTATMDTLGALDKWVVTNEAPDQLVATDANKNTVGRTRPACRYPEWPKYNGSGDVNAAESYTCTKP
;
A
#
# COMPACT_ATOMS: atom_id res chain seq x y z
N MET A 1 -68.75 24.31 -1.45
CA MET A 1 -68.99 23.15 -2.33
C MET A 1 -67.94 22.11 -1.93
N ILE A 2 -68.23 20.98 -1.26
CA ILE A 2 -69.21 19.89 -1.55
C ILE A 2 -68.77 19.16 -2.83
N TYR A 3 -68.57 17.83 -2.91
CA TYR A 3 -68.98 16.66 -2.08
C TYR A 3 -67.76 15.95 -1.41
N ILE A 4 -67.82 15.05 -0.40
CA ILE A 4 -68.88 14.40 0.43
C ILE A 4 -69.60 13.15 -0.14
N VAL A 5 -69.10 11.94 0.20
CA VAL A 5 -69.84 10.68 0.54
C VAL A 5 -68.90 9.75 1.35
N TRP A 6 -69.40 8.65 1.94
CA TRP A 6 -69.12 8.34 3.35
C TRP A 6 -69.27 6.85 3.79
N ARG A 7 -68.21 6.28 4.40
CA ARG A 7 -68.16 5.11 5.34
C ARG A 7 -68.65 3.68 4.94
N GLY A 8 -67.83 2.70 5.36
CA GLY A 8 -68.27 1.57 6.22
C GLY A 8 -68.34 0.15 5.61
N ALA A 9 -68.27 -0.96 6.37
CA ALA A 9 -67.93 -1.18 7.80
C ALA A 9 -67.74 -2.70 8.12
N PHE A 10 -67.38 -3.06 9.38
CA PHE A 10 -67.32 -4.41 10.00
C PHE A 10 -66.17 -5.37 9.55
N SER A 11 -65.63 -6.31 10.36
CA SER A 11 -65.91 -6.72 11.76
C SER A 11 -64.74 -7.39 12.53
N LEU A 12 -64.55 -7.01 13.81
CA LEU A 12 -64.20 -7.83 15.01
C LEU A 12 -63.01 -8.84 15.12
N LYS A 13 -62.26 -8.65 16.25
CA LYS A 13 -61.65 -9.66 17.18
C LYS A 13 -60.34 -10.35 16.73
N ILE A 14 -59.40 -10.73 17.63
CA ILE A 14 -59.48 -11.00 19.10
C ILE A 14 -58.12 -10.75 19.83
N LYS A 15 -58.16 -10.27 21.12
CA LYS A 15 -57.21 -10.41 22.30
C LYS A 15 -55.67 -10.45 22.09
N LYS A 16 -54.75 -10.04 22.98
CA LYS A 16 -54.62 -9.33 24.31
C LYS A 16 -53.08 -9.15 24.51
N ARG A 17 -52.46 -8.13 25.15
CA ARG A 17 -52.50 -7.61 26.55
C ARG A 17 -51.59 -6.33 26.57
N CYS A 18 -51.96 -5.20 27.19
CA CYS A 18 -51.56 -4.70 28.54
C CYS A 18 -50.06 -4.32 28.71
N THR A 19 -49.62 -3.16 29.26
CA THR A 19 -50.27 -1.95 29.86
C THR A 19 -49.28 -0.74 29.93
N LEU A 20 -49.77 0.48 30.21
CA LEU A 20 -49.10 1.78 30.54
C LEU A 20 -47.77 1.71 31.34
N LEU A 21 -46.79 2.63 31.29
CA LEU A 21 -46.68 4.13 31.20
C LEU A 21 -46.92 4.95 32.51
N LEU A 22 -45.90 5.75 32.89
CA LEU A 22 -45.88 6.93 33.82
C LEU A 22 -46.24 6.68 35.32
N THR A 23 -45.47 7.05 36.36
CA THR A 23 -44.97 8.40 36.77
C THR A 23 -43.99 8.37 37.99
N MET A 24 -43.25 9.48 38.19
CA MET A 24 -42.75 10.08 39.46
C MET A 24 -41.83 9.31 40.47
N ALA A 25 -40.53 9.60 40.36
CA ALA A 25 -39.64 10.26 41.33
C ALA A 25 -39.84 10.19 42.88
N LEU A 26 -38.68 9.99 43.55
CA LEU A 26 -38.21 10.49 44.86
C LEU A 26 -38.50 9.76 46.19
N LEU A 27 -37.37 9.56 46.90
CA LEU A 27 -37.12 9.52 48.36
C LEU A 27 -37.20 8.21 49.18
N VAL A 28 -36.33 8.24 50.20
CA VAL A 28 -36.12 7.36 51.37
C VAL A 28 -35.27 6.09 51.18
N SER A 29 -34.23 6.01 52.00
CA SER A 29 -33.23 4.96 52.14
C SER A 29 -33.62 3.88 53.16
N SER A 30 -33.37 2.60 52.87
CA SER A 30 -33.07 1.59 53.91
C SER A 30 -32.44 0.30 53.35
N VAL A 31 -31.28 -0.02 53.94
CA VAL A 31 -30.49 -1.28 53.99
C VAL A 31 -31.08 -2.57 53.36
N SER A 32 -30.33 -3.12 52.39
CA SER A 32 -29.85 -4.52 52.15
C SER A 32 -30.49 -5.73 52.89
N PRO A 33 -30.43 -6.99 52.34
CA PRO A 33 -29.36 -7.50 51.47
C PRO A 33 -29.74 -8.52 50.35
N MET A 34 -28.69 -9.01 49.66
CA MET A 34 -28.60 -10.24 48.86
C MET A 34 -29.46 -10.40 47.59
N PHE A 35 -28.83 -10.16 46.44
CA PHE A 35 -28.51 -11.26 45.52
C PHE A 35 -27.11 -11.05 44.91
N SER A 36 -26.47 -12.12 44.45
CA SER A 36 -25.04 -12.18 44.12
C SER A 36 -24.66 -11.50 42.80
N SER A 37 -23.71 -10.57 42.84
CA SER A 37 -22.92 -10.16 41.68
C SER A 37 -21.77 -11.16 41.44
N VAL A 38 -21.73 -11.78 40.25
CA VAL A 38 -20.47 -12.34 39.73
C VAL A 38 -19.66 -11.16 39.19
N GLY A 39 -18.44 -10.98 39.69
CA GLY A 39 -17.62 -9.83 39.34
C GLY A 39 -17.17 -9.86 37.88
N PHE A 40 -17.12 -8.69 37.25
CA PHE A 40 -16.20 -8.48 36.13
C PHE A 40 -14.78 -8.61 36.68
N ALA A 41 -13.88 -9.27 35.93
CA ALA A 41 -12.47 -9.26 36.26
C ALA A 41 -11.90 -7.87 35.91
N GLU A 42 -11.58 -7.09 36.95
CA GLU A 42 -10.67 -5.96 36.79
C GLU A 42 -9.30 -6.47 36.31
N ALA A 43 -8.62 -5.70 35.46
CA ALA A 43 -7.22 -5.99 35.14
C ALA A 43 -6.38 -5.93 36.43
N PRO A 44 -5.38 -6.80 36.63
CA PRO A 44 -4.67 -6.90 37.90
C PRO A 44 -3.80 -5.68 38.16
N ALA A 45 -4.35 -4.70 38.88
CA ALA A 45 -3.58 -3.70 39.62
C ALA A 45 -2.93 -4.41 40.81
N GLY A 46 -1.70 -4.88 40.61
CA GLY A 46 -0.98 -5.71 41.58
C GLY A 46 0.53 -5.68 41.31
N ASP A 47 1.16 -4.56 41.68
CA ASP A 47 2.61 -4.38 41.57
C ASP A 47 3.34 -5.30 42.57
N ASP A 48 3.67 -6.49 42.12
CA ASP A 48 4.72 -7.31 42.74
C ASP A 48 6.09 -6.64 42.48
N PRO A 49 6.93 -6.37 43.49
CA PRO A 49 8.30 -5.88 43.28
C PRO A 49 9.22 -6.78 42.43
N ALA A 50 8.80 -8.01 42.11
CA ALA A 50 9.42 -8.89 41.13
C ALA A 50 8.94 -8.68 39.67
N SER A 51 8.00 -7.75 39.42
CA SER A 51 7.31 -7.59 38.13
C SER A 51 8.00 -6.66 37.12
N THR A 52 9.15 -6.04 37.45
CA THR A 52 9.96 -5.18 36.56
C THR A 52 11.39 -5.72 36.39
N VAL A 53 12.07 -5.45 35.27
CA VAL A 53 13.51 -5.79 35.14
C VAL A 53 14.34 -4.87 36.04
N LYS A 54 13.90 -3.61 36.14
CA LYS A 54 14.62 -2.50 36.77
C LYS A 54 15.00 -2.73 38.24
N LEU A 55 16.12 -2.13 38.63
CA LEU A 55 16.52 -1.88 40.02
C LEU A 55 16.23 -0.41 40.39
N GLU A 56 16.08 -0.10 41.68
CA GLU A 56 15.96 1.29 42.13
C GLU A 56 17.28 2.04 41.89
N SER A 57 17.22 3.23 41.28
CA SER A 57 18.39 4.05 40.92
C SER A 57 18.44 5.33 41.75
N ASP A 58 19.61 5.65 42.28
CA ASP A 58 19.94 6.92 42.95
C ASP A 58 20.77 7.87 42.07
N GLY A 59 21.08 7.46 40.83
CA GLY A 59 21.98 8.17 39.91
C GLY A 59 23.47 7.87 40.09
N ALA A 60 23.84 6.86 40.90
CA ALA A 60 25.21 6.39 40.97
C ALA A 60 25.64 5.59 39.71
N PRO A 61 26.94 5.61 39.34
CA PRO A 61 27.49 4.73 38.31
C PRO A 61 27.32 3.25 38.67
N VAL A 62 26.79 2.44 37.75
CA VAL A 62 26.37 1.05 38.04
C VAL A 62 27.54 0.16 38.47
N GLN A 63 27.38 -0.52 39.60
CA GLN A 63 28.33 -1.44 40.19
C GLN A 63 28.15 -2.86 39.62
N ARG A 64 29.22 -3.67 39.64
CA ARG A 64 29.24 -5.02 39.07
C ARG A 64 28.21 -5.96 39.73
N GLY A 65 27.97 -5.80 41.04
CA GLY A 65 26.94 -6.54 41.77
C GLY A 65 25.51 -6.16 41.38
N GLU A 66 25.27 -4.88 41.07
CA GLU A 66 23.97 -4.38 40.59
C GLU A 66 23.72 -4.83 39.15
N ALA A 67 24.73 -4.73 38.28
CA ALA A 67 24.69 -5.25 36.92
C ALA A 67 24.42 -6.78 36.90
N ALA A 68 24.95 -7.55 37.85
CA ALA A 68 24.66 -8.98 37.97
C ALA A 68 23.20 -9.24 38.39
N LYS A 69 22.67 -8.49 39.36
CA LYS A 69 21.26 -8.55 39.79
C LYS A 69 20.29 -8.20 38.66
N LEU A 70 20.58 -7.13 37.93
CA LEU A 70 19.83 -6.70 36.75
C LEU A 70 19.83 -7.78 35.66
N ALA A 71 21.00 -8.38 35.41
CA ALA A 71 21.16 -9.44 34.42
C ALA A 71 20.40 -10.73 34.79
N VAL A 72 20.34 -11.09 36.08
CA VAL A 72 19.49 -12.20 36.56
C VAL A 72 18.00 -11.90 36.42
N ARG A 73 17.54 -10.69 36.81
CA ARG A 73 16.14 -10.28 36.59
C ARG A 73 15.75 -10.36 35.12
N LEU A 74 16.63 -9.92 34.22
CA LEU A 74 16.43 -10.02 32.78
C LEU A 74 16.40 -11.49 32.30
N TYR A 75 17.31 -12.34 32.80
CA TYR A 75 17.33 -13.78 32.48
C TYR A 75 16.04 -14.48 32.87
N GLU A 76 15.63 -14.36 34.14
CA GLU A 76 14.47 -15.08 34.69
C GLU A 76 13.18 -14.64 34.00
N ARG A 77 13.09 -13.35 33.62
CA ARG A 77 11.97 -12.77 32.87
C ARG A 77 11.92 -13.16 31.39
N ILE A 78 13.07 -13.24 30.70
CA ILE A 78 13.14 -13.67 29.30
C ILE A 78 12.83 -15.17 29.17
N SER A 79 13.45 -15.98 30.01
CA SER A 79 13.39 -17.44 29.91
C SER A 79 12.16 -18.06 30.56
N GLY A 80 11.54 -17.37 31.53
CA GLY A 80 10.54 -17.93 32.44
C GLY A 80 11.10 -18.95 33.43
N LYS A 81 12.44 -19.07 33.54
CA LYS A 81 13.16 -20.08 34.35
C LYS A 81 13.87 -19.35 35.51
N THR A 82 13.52 -19.68 36.75
CA THR A 82 14.30 -19.20 37.93
C THR A 82 15.69 -19.82 37.92
N ILE A 83 16.73 -19.03 38.17
CA ILE A 83 18.09 -19.57 38.31
C ILE A 83 18.25 -20.11 39.74
N HIS A 84 18.70 -21.35 39.85
CA HIS A 84 19.14 -21.92 41.12
C HIS A 84 20.67 -21.74 41.26
N PRO A 85 21.16 -21.17 42.37
CA PRO A 85 22.59 -20.93 42.57
C PRO A 85 23.32 -22.22 43.00
N ASP A 86 24.43 -22.51 42.34
CA ASP A 86 25.35 -23.62 42.67
C ASP A 86 26.40 -23.18 43.72
N HIS A 87 27.57 -23.82 43.73
CA HIS A 87 28.69 -23.46 44.60
C HIS A 87 29.24 -22.07 44.26
N ASN A 88 29.11 -21.11 45.19
CA ASN A 88 29.74 -19.79 45.10
C ASN A 88 31.27 -19.92 45.08
N PRO A 89 31.97 -19.50 44.00
CA PRO A 89 33.43 -19.54 43.91
C PRO A 89 34.10 -18.28 44.49
N PHE A 90 33.33 -17.27 44.89
CA PHE A 90 33.83 -15.95 45.29
C PHE A 90 34.03 -15.86 46.81
N THR A 91 35.09 -15.17 47.20
CA THR A 91 35.50 -14.97 48.61
C THR A 91 35.21 -13.57 49.14
N ASP A 92 34.80 -12.66 48.25
CA ASP A 92 34.52 -11.25 48.49
C ASP A 92 33.02 -10.89 48.40
N THR A 93 32.15 -11.87 48.17
CA THR A 93 30.69 -11.69 48.24
C THR A 93 29.97 -13.01 48.55
N ASP A 94 28.89 -12.94 49.32
CA ASP A 94 27.92 -14.01 49.60
C ASP A 94 26.55 -13.76 48.93
N ASP A 95 26.47 -12.77 48.02
CA ASP A 95 25.22 -12.38 47.39
C ASP A 95 24.66 -13.46 46.45
N VAL A 96 23.42 -13.88 46.74
CA VAL A 96 22.74 -14.98 46.06
C VAL A 96 22.54 -14.69 44.58
N GLU A 97 22.27 -13.44 44.20
CA GLU A 97 22.02 -13.08 42.80
C GLU A 97 23.33 -13.02 41.99
N ILE A 98 24.46 -12.67 42.62
CA ILE A 98 25.78 -12.80 42.00
C ILE A 98 26.13 -14.28 41.77
N ASN A 99 25.82 -15.15 42.73
CA ASN A 99 26.04 -16.59 42.57
C ASN A 99 25.11 -17.22 41.51
N LYS A 100 23.83 -16.81 41.44
CA LYS A 100 22.94 -17.15 40.31
C LYS A 100 23.55 -16.71 38.98
N ALA A 101 23.98 -15.46 38.86
CA ALA A 101 24.54 -14.91 37.62
C ALA A 101 25.78 -15.70 37.16
N HIS A 102 26.61 -16.18 38.09
CA HIS A 102 27.73 -17.05 37.80
C HIS A 102 27.27 -18.46 37.36
N SER A 103 26.31 -19.04 38.08
CA SER A 103 25.74 -20.37 37.80
C SER A 103 25.07 -20.43 36.41
N ALA A 104 24.50 -19.32 35.94
CA ALA A 104 23.92 -19.17 34.60
C ALA A 104 24.93 -18.72 33.51
N GLY A 105 26.24 -18.69 33.81
CA GLY A 105 27.30 -18.30 32.86
C GLY A 105 27.38 -16.81 32.50
N ILE A 106 26.47 -15.99 33.04
CA ILE A 106 26.32 -14.57 32.73
C ILE A 106 27.57 -13.80 33.17
N VAL A 107 28.08 -14.07 34.38
CA VAL A 107 29.23 -13.35 34.97
C VAL A 107 30.40 -14.26 35.33
N MET A 108 31.58 -13.66 35.40
CA MET A 108 32.83 -14.32 35.79
C MET A 108 33.57 -13.46 36.82
N GLY A 109 34.45 -14.10 37.59
CA GLY A 109 35.37 -13.40 38.50
C GLY A 109 36.35 -12.48 37.77
N ILE A 110 36.96 -11.57 38.52
CA ILE A 110 37.98 -10.63 38.04
C ILE A 110 39.41 -11.03 38.43
N GLU A 111 39.54 -11.82 39.50
CA GLU A 111 40.77 -12.45 39.99
C GLU A 111 40.43 -13.84 40.53
N ASP A 112 41.44 -14.68 40.81
CA ASP A 112 41.25 -16.00 41.42
C ASP A 112 40.44 -15.90 42.74
N GLY A 113 39.20 -16.40 42.70
CA GLY A 113 38.30 -16.41 43.85
C GLY A 113 37.67 -15.05 44.22
N LYS A 114 37.61 -14.06 43.31
CA LYS A 114 36.96 -12.76 43.55
C LYS A 114 36.04 -12.29 42.43
N PHE A 115 34.96 -11.61 42.80
CA PHE A 115 34.01 -10.98 41.90
C PHE A 115 34.20 -9.47 41.75
N GLY A 116 34.49 -8.75 42.84
CA GLY A 116 34.52 -7.28 42.91
C GLY A 116 33.13 -6.65 42.80
N PRO A 117 32.20 -6.87 43.76
CA PRO A 117 30.82 -6.39 43.67
C PRO A 117 30.70 -4.87 43.51
N ASP A 118 31.50 -4.11 44.27
CA ASP A 118 31.45 -2.64 44.33
C ASP A 118 32.14 -1.95 43.13
N ALA A 119 32.71 -2.72 42.20
CA ALA A 119 33.46 -2.18 41.07
C ALA A 119 32.52 -1.60 40.00
N VAL A 120 32.68 -0.33 39.65
CA VAL A 120 31.85 0.32 38.62
C VAL A 120 32.15 -0.26 37.23
N VAL A 121 31.15 -0.82 36.55
CA VAL A 121 31.31 -1.43 35.22
C VAL A 121 31.32 -0.39 34.09
N SER A 122 32.03 -0.67 33.01
CA SER A 122 31.98 0.12 31.76
C SER A 122 30.89 -0.38 30.80
N LYS A 123 30.49 0.47 29.84
CA LYS A 123 29.51 0.16 28.80
C LYS A 123 29.81 -1.17 28.08
N GLN A 124 31.08 -1.49 27.80
CA GLN A 124 31.46 -2.76 27.18
C GLN A 124 31.38 -3.99 28.11
N GLU A 125 31.64 -3.82 29.41
CA GLU A 125 31.46 -4.87 30.42
C GLU A 125 29.97 -5.20 30.61
N LEU A 126 29.14 -4.17 30.80
CA LEU A 126 27.69 -4.32 30.92
C LEU A 126 27.10 -4.92 29.63
N SER A 127 27.55 -4.46 28.46
CA SER A 127 27.14 -5.04 27.16
C SER A 127 27.46 -6.54 27.08
N THR A 128 28.62 -6.96 27.60
CA THR A 128 29.02 -8.37 27.63
C THR A 128 28.18 -9.20 28.60
N MET A 129 27.84 -8.65 29.77
CA MET A 129 26.93 -9.30 30.72
C MET A 129 25.52 -9.44 30.13
N LEU A 130 24.98 -8.37 29.54
CA LEU A 130 23.66 -8.35 28.92
C LEU A 130 23.57 -9.26 27.67
N TYR A 131 24.59 -9.29 26.82
CA TYR A 131 24.69 -10.23 25.70
C TYR A 131 24.62 -11.69 26.18
N ARG A 132 25.31 -12.03 27.28
CA ARG A 132 25.27 -13.37 27.87
C ARG A 132 23.92 -13.74 28.47
N VAL A 133 23.16 -12.76 28.97
CA VAL A 133 21.75 -13.00 29.32
C VAL A 133 20.98 -13.46 28.09
N MET A 134 21.14 -12.78 26.96
CA MET A 134 20.48 -13.19 25.71
C MET A 134 20.92 -14.60 25.28
N GLU A 135 22.23 -14.85 25.24
CA GLU A 135 22.84 -16.13 24.86
C GLU A 135 22.34 -17.32 25.69
N ASN A 136 22.09 -17.14 26.99
CA ASN A 136 21.74 -18.23 27.90
C ASN A 136 20.23 -18.30 28.24
N ALA A 137 19.46 -17.21 28.03
CA ALA A 137 18.02 -17.15 28.31
C ALA A 137 17.14 -17.43 27.08
N ILE A 138 17.69 -17.28 25.86
CA ILE A 138 16.96 -17.40 24.60
C ILE A 138 17.22 -18.77 23.97
N ASP A 139 16.16 -19.59 23.92
CA ASP A 139 16.18 -20.82 23.12
C ASP A 139 16.37 -20.45 21.63
N GLY A 140 17.41 -20.98 20.98
CA GLY A 140 17.73 -20.68 19.58
C GLY A 140 18.48 -19.36 19.33
N PHE A 141 19.16 -18.80 20.33
CA PHE A 141 20.01 -17.60 20.15
C PHE A 141 21.06 -17.77 19.05
N ASN A 142 21.24 -16.73 18.22
CA ASN A 142 22.27 -16.67 17.20
C ASN A 142 23.04 -15.34 17.27
N GLY A 143 24.30 -15.40 17.73
CA GLY A 143 25.18 -14.24 17.81
C GLY A 143 25.71 -13.74 16.47
N ASP A 144 25.71 -14.59 15.43
CA ASP A 144 26.27 -14.27 14.11
C ASP A 144 25.46 -13.21 13.34
N GLN A 145 24.27 -12.85 13.82
CA GLN A 145 23.46 -11.75 13.28
C GLN A 145 24.04 -10.35 13.57
N ALA A 146 25.16 -10.23 14.29
CA ALA A 146 25.84 -8.96 14.52
C ALA A 146 26.44 -8.38 13.21
N ASN A 147 25.80 -7.34 12.67
CA ASN A 147 26.29 -6.60 11.50
C ASN A 147 27.74 -6.12 11.68
N GLN A 148 28.41 -5.79 10.57
CA GLN A 148 29.74 -5.17 10.60
C GLN A 148 29.62 -3.69 11.02
N GLY A 149 29.25 -3.45 12.27
CA GLY A 149 29.27 -2.13 12.90
C GLY A 149 30.68 -1.54 12.83
N ILE A 150 30.84 -0.53 11.99
CA ILE A 150 32.06 0.27 11.91
C ILE A 150 31.93 1.37 12.97
N PHE A 151 32.71 1.27 14.03
CA PHE A 151 32.78 2.27 15.08
C PHE A 151 34.09 3.05 14.97
N ALA A 152 34.03 4.38 15.05
CA ALA A 152 35.20 5.26 15.00
C ALA A 152 36.17 5.05 16.18
N ASP A 153 35.70 4.40 17.25
CA ASP A 153 36.46 3.97 18.42
C ASP A 153 36.59 2.43 18.54
N LYS A 154 36.47 1.68 17.44
CA LYS A 154 36.58 0.21 17.47
C LYS A 154 37.85 -0.29 18.19
N GLU A 155 38.99 0.36 17.99
CA GLU A 155 40.28 -0.01 18.62
C GLU A 155 40.31 0.24 20.15
N GLU A 156 39.32 0.96 20.71
CA GLU A 156 39.11 1.13 22.16
C GLU A 156 38.22 -0.01 22.75
N ILE A 157 37.59 -0.83 21.90
CA ILE A 157 36.77 -1.97 22.33
C ILE A 157 37.68 -3.18 22.56
N ALA A 158 37.60 -3.80 23.74
CA ALA A 158 38.35 -5.01 24.01
C ALA A 158 37.84 -6.18 23.13
N GLY A 159 38.75 -7.02 22.62
CA GLY A 159 38.39 -8.09 21.67
C GLY A 159 37.38 -9.12 22.19
N TRP A 160 37.22 -9.27 23.51
CA TRP A 160 36.17 -10.10 24.13
C TRP A 160 34.80 -9.42 24.18
N ALA A 161 34.75 -8.10 24.02
CA ALA A 161 33.54 -7.29 23.99
C ALA A 161 33.10 -6.89 22.56
N GLU A 162 33.93 -7.08 21.52
CA GLU A 162 33.59 -6.64 20.15
C GLU A 162 32.26 -7.24 19.68
N LEU A 163 32.08 -8.56 19.84
CA LEU A 163 30.83 -9.24 19.45
C LEU A 163 29.62 -8.77 20.30
N PRO A 164 29.66 -8.79 21.65
CA PRO A 164 28.60 -8.21 22.48
C PRO A 164 28.20 -6.77 22.12
N VAL A 165 29.17 -5.88 21.93
CA VAL A 165 28.94 -4.46 21.61
C VAL A 165 28.35 -4.32 20.20
N ARG A 166 28.90 -5.01 19.19
CA ARG A 166 28.31 -5.01 17.84
C ARG A 166 26.92 -5.62 17.80
N TYR A 167 26.66 -6.69 18.56
CA TYR A 167 25.36 -7.35 18.60
C TYR A 167 24.30 -6.44 19.24
N LEU A 168 24.56 -5.87 20.43
CA LEU A 168 23.62 -4.95 21.07
C LEU A 168 23.42 -3.64 20.27
N HIS A 169 24.43 -3.18 19.54
CA HIS A 169 24.25 -2.10 18.56
C HIS A 169 23.38 -2.52 17.37
N THR A 170 23.55 -3.76 16.89
CA THR A 170 22.69 -4.36 15.84
C THR A 170 21.26 -4.62 16.34
N LEU A 171 20.98 -4.56 17.64
CA LEU A 171 19.61 -4.55 18.18
C LEU A 171 19.07 -3.16 18.52
N GLY A 172 19.83 -2.08 18.29
CA GLY A 172 19.45 -0.73 18.76
C GLY A 172 19.38 -0.63 20.29
N VAL A 173 19.94 -1.59 21.03
CA VAL A 173 19.98 -1.58 22.49
C VAL A 173 20.98 -0.52 22.95
N ILE A 174 22.18 -0.51 22.37
CA ILE A 174 23.15 0.58 22.55
C ILE A 174 23.31 1.37 21.25
N GLU A 175 23.41 2.69 21.39
CA GLU A 175 23.64 3.62 20.27
C GLU A 175 25.10 4.10 20.26
N ALA A 176 25.56 4.49 19.07
CA ALA A 176 26.77 5.30 18.87
C ALA A 176 26.42 6.80 18.86
N ASP A 177 27.38 7.66 19.21
CA ASP A 177 27.19 9.11 19.18
C ASP A 177 27.32 9.69 17.75
N SER A 178 27.11 11.01 17.62
CA SER A 178 27.18 11.74 16.33
C SER A 178 28.56 11.77 15.67
N SER A 179 29.56 11.11 16.26
CA SER A 179 30.92 10.91 15.76
C SER A 179 31.21 9.43 15.48
N GLU A 180 30.17 8.60 15.38
CA GLU A 180 30.24 7.14 15.14
C GLU A 180 30.97 6.36 16.25
N LYS A 181 31.04 6.91 17.48
CA LYS A 181 31.68 6.28 18.63
C LYS A 181 30.69 5.61 19.58
N VAL A 182 31.00 4.41 20.06
CA VAL A 182 30.19 3.73 21.09
C VAL A 182 30.58 4.11 22.52
N ASN A 183 31.78 4.67 22.71
CA ASN A 183 32.40 5.03 23.98
C ASN A 183 32.47 3.83 24.96
N PRO A 184 33.24 2.76 24.64
CA PRO A 184 33.16 1.47 25.33
C PRO A 184 33.58 1.51 26.80
N HIS A 185 34.43 2.48 27.17
CA HIS A 185 34.87 2.72 28.54
C HIS A 185 33.95 3.60 29.38
N ALA A 186 32.89 4.18 28.81
CA ALA A 186 31.93 5.02 29.52
C ALA A 186 31.36 4.31 30.75
N LYS A 187 31.21 5.04 31.85
CA LYS A 187 30.59 4.56 33.09
C LYS A 187 29.14 5.03 33.10
N LEU A 188 28.23 4.11 32.86
CA LEU A 188 26.80 4.37 32.85
C LEU A 188 26.25 4.46 34.28
N ASP A 189 25.12 5.14 34.47
CA ASP A 189 24.35 5.04 35.71
C ASP A 189 23.40 3.82 35.72
N LEU A 190 22.81 3.53 36.88
CA LEU A 190 21.90 2.39 37.03
C LEU A 190 20.56 2.57 36.28
N GLN A 191 20.15 3.80 35.97
CA GLN A 191 18.96 4.06 35.16
C GLN A 191 19.23 3.82 33.66
N GLU A 192 20.37 4.23 33.15
CA GLU A 192 20.83 3.85 31.80
C GLU A 192 20.93 2.32 31.68
N ALA A 193 21.53 1.64 32.67
CA ALA A 193 21.61 0.18 32.69
C ALA A 193 20.23 -0.49 32.68
N ASN A 194 19.29 -0.01 33.51
CA ASN A 194 17.90 -0.46 33.52
C ASN A 194 17.23 -0.35 32.14
N ASP A 195 17.46 0.76 31.43
CA ASP A 195 16.83 1.00 30.13
C ASP A 195 17.46 0.15 29.01
N LEU A 196 18.77 -0.16 29.06
CA LEU A 196 19.37 -1.18 28.18
C LEU A 196 18.73 -2.57 28.39
N ALA A 197 18.47 -2.94 29.65
CA ALA A 197 17.88 -4.23 29.99
C ALA A 197 16.42 -4.34 29.54
N GLU A 198 15.59 -3.29 29.72
CA GLU A 198 14.21 -3.29 29.21
C GLU A 198 14.16 -3.23 27.67
N ARG A 199 15.11 -2.57 26.97
CA ARG A 199 15.23 -2.66 25.49
C ARG A 199 15.42 -4.11 25.02
N ILE A 200 16.32 -4.86 25.67
CA ILE A 200 16.56 -6.29 25.38
C ILE A 200 15.31 -7.13 25.66
N TYR A 201 14.61 -6.87 26.75
CA TYR A 201 13.35 -7.56 27.05
C TYR A 201 12.28 -7.27 25.98
N GLY A 202 12.13 -6.01 25.56
CA GLY A 202 11.21 -5.60 24.50
C GLY A 202 11.46 -6.31 23.16
N PHE A 203 12.70 -6.27 22.66
CA PHE A 203 13.13 -7.04 21.48
C PHE A 203 12.78 -8.53 21.62
N THR A 204 13.06 -9.12 22.79
CA THR A 204 12.85 -10.54 23.01
C THR A 204 11.36 -10.90 23.02
N VAL A 205 10.50 -10.04 23.56
CA VAL A 205 9.03 -10.17 23.47
C VAL A 205 8.56 -10.05 22.03
N ALA A 206 9.00 -9.04 21.27
CA ALA A 206 8.61 -8.82 19.88
C ALA A 206 9.01 -10.02 18.99
N ARG A 207 10.26 -10.47 19.07
CA ARG A 207 10.75 -11.63 18.31
C ARG A 207 10.00 -12.91 18.70
N ASN A 208 9.77 -13.15 20.00
CA ASN A 208 9.03 -14.33 20.47
C ASN A 208 7.52 -14.25 20.22
N ALA A 209 6.97 -13.07 19.88
CA ALA A 209 5.61 -12.92 19.37
C ALA A 209 5.55 -13.17 17.85
N CYS A 210 6.60 -12.77 17.12
CA CYS A 210 6.74 -13.02 15.69
C CYS A 210 6.92 -14.50 15.37
N SER A 211 7.89 -15.19 15.99
CA SER A 211 8.19 -16.60 15.71
C SER A 211 7.06 -17.57 16.04
N LYS A 212 6.07 -17.17 16.86
CA LYS A 212 4.83 -17.93 17.12
C LYS A 212 3.84 -17.94 15.94
N LEU A 213 4.09 -17.15 14.90
CA LEU A 213 3.34 -17.19 13.64
C LEU A 213 3.94 -18.19 12.64
N ASP A 214 5.21 -18.58 12.81
CA ASP A 214 5.93 -19.46 11.90
C ASP A 214 5.27 -20.85 11.79
N GLY A 215 5.11 -21.35 10.56
CA GLY A 215 4.43 -22.62 10.28
C GLY A 215 2.94 -22.68 10.67
N ARG A 216 2.32 -21.57 11.10
CA ARG A 216 0.92 -21.56 11.56
C ARG A 216 -0.04 -21.77 10.39
N ILE A 217 -1.00 -22.68 10.59
CA ILE A 217 -2.12 -22.89 9.65
C ILE A 217 -3.34 -22.09 10.13
N LEU A 218 -3.99 -21.37 9.22
CA LEU A 218 -5.30 -20.76 9.40
C LEU A 218 -6.34 -21.63 8.66
N PRO A 219 -7.39 -22.11 9.34
CA PRO A 219 -8.43 -22.91 8.70
C PRO A 219 -9.26 -22.06 7.72
N ALA A 220 -9.85 -22.70 6.71
CA ALA A 220 -10.72 -22.04 5.73
C ALA A 220 -11.94 -21.30 6.35
N SER A 221 -12.31 -21.61 7.61
CA SER A 221 -13.35 -20.89 8.35
C SER A 221 -13.02 -19.44 8.67
N ASP A 222 -11.73 -19.08 8.67
CA ASP A 222 -11.26 -17.76 9.10
C ASP A 222 -11.24 -16.77 7.90
N ILE A 223 -11.53 -17.26 6.69
CA ILE A 223 -11.51 -16.54 5.42
C ILE A 223 -12.92 -16.59 4.80
N ARG A 224 -13.53 -15.44 4.47
CA ARG A 224 -14.94 -15.38 4.05
C ARG A 224 -15.24 -15.85 2.63
N LEU A 225 -14.21 -16.07 1.80
CA LEU A 225 -14.36 -16.59 0.43
C LEU A 225 -13.80 -18.02 0.31
N PRO A 226 -14.26 -18.83 -0.68
CA PRO A 226 -13.79 -20.20 -0.85
C PRO A 226 -12.27 -20.33 -0.94
N THR A 227 -11.70 -21.22 -0.12
CA THR A 227 -10.28 -21.54 0.00
C THR A 227 -10.14 -22.89 0.70
N SER A 228 -9.00 -23.56 0.56
CA SER A 228 -8.65 -24.72 1.41
C SER A 228 -8.04 -24.33 2.77
N GLY A 229 -7.82 -23.04 3.02
CA GLY A 229 -7.14 -22.50 4.20
C GLY A 229 -5.86 -21.74 3.82
N ALA A 230 -5.09 -21.28 4.80
CA ALA A 230 -3.84 -20.58 4.56
C ALA A 230 -2.71 -21.08 5.48
N THR A 231 -1.47 -21.03 4.99
CA THR A 231 -0.27 -21.43 5.73
C THR A 231 0.70 -20.27 5.81
N ILE A 232 1.15 -19.94 7.02
CA ILE A 232 2.29 -19.04 7.24
C ILE A 232 3.56 -19.84 6.91
N GLN A 233 4.26 -19.41 5.86
CA GLN A 233 5.47 -20.06 5.35
C GLN A 233 6.72 -19.63 6.12
N SER A 234 6.79 -18.37 6.55
CA SER A 234 7.81 -17.88 7.48
C SER A 234 7.36 -16.65 8.26
N ALA A 235 7.85 -16.49 9.49
CA ALA A 235 7.68 -15.28 10.29
C ALA A 235 8.99 -14.85 10.96
N SER A 236 9.52 -13.69 10.57
CA SER A 236 10.82 -13.16 11.02
C SER A 236 10.71 -11.71 11.49
N LEU A 237 11.27 -11.39 12.66
CA LEU A 237 11.45 -10.00 13.08
C LEU A 237 12.54 -9.35 12.22
N VAL A 238 12.22 -8.20 11.64
CA VAL A 238 13.13 -7.32 10.89
C VAL A 238 13.38 -6.09 11.75
N LEU A 239 14.65 -5.79 12.02
CA LEU A 239 15.10 -4.74 12.93
C LEU A 239 15.26 -3.40 12.23
N GLU A 240 14.99 -2.30 12.95
CA GLU A 240 15.02 -0.93 12.42
C GLU A 240 16.36 -0.51 11.79
N ASN A 241 17.45 -1.15 12.19
CA ASN A 241 18.83 -0.89 11.80
C ASN A 241 19.43 -2.00 10.91
N GLU A 242 18.60 -2.90 10.36
CA GLU A 242 19.01 -3.78 9.26
C GLU A 242 19.31 -2.96 7.99
N GLU A 243 20.23 -3.45 7.16
CA GLU A 243 20.67 -2.74 5.97
C GLU A 243 19.50 -2.49 5.00
N SER A 244 19.37 -1.25 4.53
CA SER A 244 18.26 -0.77 3.68
C SER A 244 16.86 -0.78 4.31
N ASN A 245 16.70 -1.08 5.61
CA ASN A 245 15.38 -1.01 6.24
C ASN A 245 14.94 0.44 6.54
N VAL A 246 14.01 0.97 5.74
CA VAL A 246 13.37 2.29 5.96
C VAL A 246 12.01 2.18 6.68
N ASN A 247 11.60 0.98 7.09
CA ASN A 247 10.26 0.67 7.61
C ASN A 247 10.20 0.55 9.15
N GLY A 248 11.34 0.60 9.87
CA GLY A 248 11.39 0.42 11.33
C GLY A 248 11.35 -1.04 11.75
N GLU A 249 11.09 -1.33 13.03
CA GLU A 249 11.00 -2.71 13.52
C GLU A 249 9.60 -3.33 13.25
N PHE A 250 9.57 -4.47 12.58
CA PHE A 250 8.34 -5.21 12.27
C PHE A 250 8.55 -6.72 12.17
N CYS A 251 7.51 -7.50 12.48
CA CYS A 251 7.44 -8.91 12.11
C CYS A 251 7.01 -9.02 10.64
N LYS A 252 7.91 -9.47 9.77
CA LYS A 252 7.64 -9.83 8.37
C LYS A 252 7.02 -11.24 8.36
N VAL A 253 5.84 -11.37 7.77
CA VAL A 253 5.13 -12.64 7.65
C VAL A 253 4.86 -12.96 6.18
N LEU A 254 5.42 -14.07 5.69
CA LEU A 254 5.16 -14.61 4.36
C LEU A 254 4.24 -15.83 4.45
N GLY A 255 3.35 -16.00 3.48
CA GLY A 255 2.48 -17.17 3.44
C GLY A 255 1.73 -17.37 2.13
N ALA A 256 0.91 -18.42 2.12
CA ALA A 256 0.07 -18.82 0.99
C ALA A 256 -1.37 -19.03 1.43
N ILE A 257 -2.34 -18.59 0.62
CA ILE A 257 -3.76 -18.94 0.74
C ILE A 257 -4.06 -19.96 -0.36
N HIS A 258 -4.49 -21.15 0.05
CA HIS A 258 -4.63 -22.31 -0.83
C HIS A 258 -5.97 -22.29 -1.57
N PRO A 259 -6.00 -22.59 -2.88
CA PRO A 259 -7.23 -22.59 -3.68
C PRO A 259 -8.16 -23.75 -3.32
N VAL A 260 -9.37 -23.76 -3.90
CA VAL A 260 -10.29 -24.90 -3.89
C VAL A 260 -10.05 -25.79 -5.12
N ASP A 261 -9.75 -25.19 -6.27
CA ASP A 261 -9.26 -25.90 -7.45
C ASP A 261 -7.77 -26.26 -7.30
N GLN A 262 -7.45 -27.55 -7.32
CA GLN A 262 -6.08 -28.06 -7.24
C GLN A 262 -5.21 -27.73 -8.46
N ASN A 263 -5.80 -27.17 -9.52
CA ASN A 263 -5.10 -26.70 -10.73
C ASN A 263 -4.90 -25.17 -10.73
N ALA A 264 -5.44 -24.45 -9.76
CA ALA A 264 -5.10 -23.06 -9.52
C ALA A 264 -3.80 -22.99 -8.67
N PRO A 265 -3.01 -21.92 -8.78
CA PRO A 265 -1.90 -21.67 -7.87
C PRO A 265 -2.38 -21.09 -6.54
N ASP A 266 -1.51 -21.15 -5.52
CA ASP A 266 -1.69 -20.40 -4.28
C ASP A 266 -1.69 -18.88 -4.53
N ILE A 267 -2.40 -18.12 -3.69
CA ILE A 267 -2.18 -16.69 -3.52
C ILE A 267 -1.04 -16.51 -2.52
N LEU A 268 0.12 -16.03 -2.96
CA LEU A 268 1.22 -15.67 -2.06
C LEU A 268 0.97 -14.28 -1.47
N PHE A 269 1.24 -14.11 -0.18
CA PHE A 269 1.04 -12.84 0.51
C PHE A 269 2.22 -12.47 1.42
N GLU A 270 2.34 -11.17 1.66
CA GLU A 270 3.22 -10.60 2.69
C GLU A 270 2.39 -9.70 3.61
N ILE A 271 2.55 -9.88 4.92
CA ILE A 271 1.89 -9.10 5.97
C ILE A 271 2.97 -8.65 6.96
N ASN A 272 3.06 -7.35 7.20
CA ASN A 272 4.06 -6.75 8.06
C ASN A 272 3.39 -6.17 9.31
N LEU A 273 3.80 -6.67 10.47
CA LEU A 273 3.24 -6.31 11.77
C LEU A 273 4.27 -5.45 12.53
N PRO A 274 4.20 -4.10 12.50
CA PRO A 274 5.15 -3.24 13.20
C PRO A 274 5.05 -3.42 14.72
N THR A 275 6.19 -3.40 15.41
CA THR A 275 6.18 -3.48 16.89
C THR A 275 5.48 -2.27 17.50
N GLN A 276 5.65 -1.09 16.90
CA GLN A 276 4.96 0.15 17.26
C GLN A 276 3.70 0.34 16.39
N TRP A 277 2.68 -0.49 16.64
CA TRP A 277 1.43 -0.45 15.87
C TRP A 277 0.51 0.72 16.26
N ASN A 278 0.15 1.53 15.28
CA ASN A 278 -0.69 2.73 15.43
C ASN A 278 -2.21 2.44 15.43
N HIS A 279 -2.61 1.18 15.58
CA HIS A 279 -3.97 0.64 15.46
C HIS A 279 -4.59 0.63 14.05
N LYS A 280 -3.81 0.90 12.99
CA LYS A 280 -4.31 0.99 11.61
C LYS A 280 -3.76 -0.12 10.71
N THR A 281 -4.44 -0.32 9.60
CA THR A 281 -4.09 -1.29 8.56
C THR A 281 -4.12 -0.63 7.18
N LEU A 282 -3.19 -1.01 6.29
CA LEU A 282 -3.13 -0.55 4.91
C LEU A 282 -2.83 -1.73 3.98
N GLN A 283 -3.79 -2.08 3.13
CA GLN A 283 -3.56 -2.98 2.02
C GLN A 283 -3.04 -2.21 0.81
N LEU A 284 -2.01 -2.71 0.16
CA LEU A 284 -1.52 -2.19 -1.12
C LEU A 284 -2.04 -3.07 -2.27
N GLY A 285 -2.57 -2.42 -3.30
CA GLY A 285 -2.89 -3.05 -4.58
C GLY A 285 -1.67 -3.16 -5.50
N GLY A 286 -1.84 -3.89 -6.60
CA GLY A 286 -0.75 -4.19 -7.54
C GLY A 286 -0.77 -3.38 -8.85
N GLY A 287 -0.35 -4.02 -9.96
CA GLY A 287 -0.13 -3.37 -11.26
C GLY A 287 -0.15 -4.34 -12.44
N GLY A 288 -0.54 -3.85 -13.62
CA GLY A 288 -0.65 -4.65 -14.84
C GLY A 288 -1.76 -5.70 -14.72
N PHE A 289 -1.46 -6.96 -15.02
CA PHE A 289 -2.31 -8.11 -14.71
C PHE A 289 -1.91 -8.85 -13.43
N ASN A 290 -1.09 -8.22 -12.59
CA ASN A 290 -0.51 -8.80 -11.38
C ASN A 290 0.30 -10.09 -11.66
N GLY A 291 0.36 -11.02 -10.70
CA GLY A 291 1.30 -12.13 -10.72
C GLY A 291 2.65 -11.82 -10.05
N THR A 292 2.78 -10.70 -9.32
CA THR A 292 3.97 -10.34 -8.56
C THR A 292 3.57 -9.97 -7.14
N LEU A 293 4.24 -10.57 -6.14
CA LEU A 293 3.95 -10.37 -4.72
C LEU A 293 4.11 -8.90 -4.30
N ILE A 294 3.00 -8.25 -3.95
CA ILE A 294 3.01 -6.93 -3.31
C ILE A 294 3.42 -7.08 -1.84
N THR A 295 4.65 -6.68 -1.52
CA THR A 295 5.29 -6.91 -0.22
C THR A 295 4.69 -6.08 0.94
N GLY A 296 3.95 -5.02 0.65
CA GLY A 296 3.50 -4.05 1.67
C GLY A 296 4.61 -3.13 2.21
N LEU A 297 5.88 -3.28 1.78
CA LEU A 297 7.02 -2.50 2.28
C LEU A 297 7.19 -1.11 1.64
N GLY A 298 6.33 -0.77 0.68
CA GLY A 298 6.36 0.48 -0.08
C GLY A 298 5.43 1.57 0.47
N GLY A 299 5.59 2.77 -0.08
CA GLY A 299 4.67 3.89 0.14
C GLY A 299 3.35 3.74 -0.62
N THR A 300 2.42 4.66 -0.35
CA THR A 300 1.21 4.82 -1.19
C THR A 300 1.55 5.42 -2.57
N PRO A 301 0.69 5.26 -3.59
CA PRO A 301 0.93 5.86 -4.91
C PRO A 301 1.15 7.37 -4.82
N GLY A 302 2.21 7.85 -5.46
CA GLY A 302 2.58 9.26 -5.40
C GLY A 302 3.02 9.77 -4.02
N GLN A 303 3.37 8.91 -3.06
CA GLN A 303 3.87 9.36 -1.75
C GLN A 303 5.13 10.22 -1.89
N MET A 304 5.16 11.38 -1.22
CA MET A 304 6.36 12.23 -1.15
C MET A 304 7.49 11.55 -0.38
N SER A 305 8.73 11.70 -0.84
CA SER A 305 9.93 11.14 -0.17
C SER A 305 10.23 11.73 1.21
N SER A 306 9.59 12.85 1.57
CA SER A 306 9.61 13.45 2.91
C SER A 306 8.64 12.78 3.91
N VAL A 307 7.72 11.93 3.44
CA VAL A 307 6.74 11.22 4.27
C VAL A 307 7.29 9.81 4.54
N PRO A 308 7.48 9.41 5.82
CA PRO A 308 7.94 8.06 6.17
C PRO A 308 7.03 6.97 5.60
N MET A 309 7.58 5.79 5.30
CA MET A 309 6.79 4.66 4.79
C MET A 309 5.64 4.31 5.76
N PRO A 310 4.46 3.85 5.29
CA PRO A 310 3.31 3.57 6.16
C PRO A 310 3.63 2.59 7.30
N LEU A 311 4.46 1.58 7.04
CA LEU A 311 4.93 0.64 8.07
C LEU A 311 5.77 1.33 9.16
N LYS A 312 6.63 2.29 8.79
CA LYS A 312 7.37 3.17 9.71
C LYS A 312 6.47 4.13 10.49
N GLN A 313 5.33 4.53 9.92
CA GLN A 313 4.27 5.27 10.62
C GLN A 313 3.43 4.36 11.56
N GLY A 314 3.74 3.07 11.64
CA GLY A 314 3.08 2.11 12.52
C GLY A 314 1.83 1.44 11.92
N TYR A 315 1.54 1.59 10.63
CA TYR A 315 0.44 0.85 9.98
C TYR A 315 0.88 -0.62 9.78
N VAL A 316 -0.03 -1.56 10.04
CA VAL A 316 0.13 -2.93 9.51
C VAL A 316 -0.05 -2.87 8.00
N THR A 317 0.99 -3.19 7.23
CA THR A 317 0.95 -3.15 5.76
C THR A 317 0.95 -4.55 5.16
N PHE A 318 0.18 -4.76 4.08
CA PHE A 318 0.10 -6.06 3.44
C PHE A 318 -0.32 -6.01 1.96
N GLY A 319 -0.05 -7.10 1.24
CA GLY A 319 -0.43 -7.29 -0.16
C GLY A 319 -0.33 -8.77 -0.57
N SER A 320 -0.64 -9.06 -1.84
CA SER A 320 -0.53 -10.40 -2.42
C SER A 320 -0.07 -10.36 -3.88
N ASP A 321 0.15 -11.52 -4.50
CA ASP A 321 0.44 -11.67 -5.94
C ASP A 321 -0.81 -11.75 -6.85
N SER A 322 -2.01 -11.66 -6.26
CA SER A 322 -3.32 -11.87 -6.87
C SER A 322 -3.76 -13.30 -7.18
N GLY A 323 -3.03 -14.33 -6.73
CA GLY A 323 -3.40 -15.73 -6.96
C GLY A 323 -2.97 -16.28 -8.31
N HIS A 324 -1.79 -15.85 -8.75
CA HIS A 324 -0.94 -16.47 -9.78
C HIS A 324 0.46 -15.84 -9.71
N GLN A 325 1.42 -16.32 -10.50
CA GLN A 325 2.79 -15.80 -10.52
C GLN A 325 3.29 -15.62 -11.96
N SER A 326 3.85 -14.45 -12.26
CA SER A 326 4.35 -14.05 -13.58
C SER A 326 5.54 -13.07 -13.45
N THR A 327 6.51 -13.19 -14.36
CA THR A 327 7.59 -12.20 -14.55
C THR A 327 7.31 -11.19 -15.67
N VAL A 328 6.13 -11.28 -16.30
CA VAL A 328 5.66 -10.43 -17.39
C VAL A 328 4.40 -9.69 -16.93
N ALA A 329 4.47 -8.36 -16.85
CA ALA A 329 3.43 -7.52 -16.25
C ALA A 329 2.04 -7.60 -16.92
N PHE A 330 1.96 -8.16 -18.13
CA PHE A 330 0.71 -8.39 -18.87
C PHE A 330 0.68 -9.84 -19.40
N ASP A 331 0.92 -10.83 -18.54
CA ASP A 331 0.51 -12.20 -18.84
C ASP A 331 -0.90 -12.46 -18.31
N ALA A 332 -1.83 -12.85 -19.19
CA ALA A 332 -3.19 -13.23 -18.83
C ALA A 332 -3.40 -14.75 -18.79
N SER A 333 -2.33 -15.56 -18.90
CA SER A 333 -2.40 -17.03 -18.94
C SER A 333 -3.15 -17.66 -17.76
N PHE A 334 -3.14 -16.99 -16.59
CA PHE A 334 -3.92 -17.37 -15.41
C PHE A 334 -5.43 -17.48 -15.71
N GLY A 335 -5.97 -16.70 -16.65
CA GLY A 335 -7.39 -16.66 -17.01
C GLY A 335 -7.92 -17.92 -17.70
N LEU A 336 -7.04 -18.86 -18.03
CA LEU A 336 -7.41 -20.23 -18.41
C LEU A 336 -7.91 -21.04 -17.20
N ASN A 337 -7.57 -20.64 -15.97
CA ASN A 337 -8.11 -21.20 -14.73
C ASN A 337 -9.18 -20.26 -14.13
N LYS A 338 -10.34 -20.82 -13.74
CA LYS A 338 -11.48 -20.02 -13.23
C LYS A 338 -11.26 -19.46 -11.82
N GLU A 339 -10.57 -20.18 -10.92
CA GLU A 339 -10.30 -19.64 -9.58
C GLU A 339 -9.20 -18.57 -9.64
N ALA A 340 -8.16 -18.76 -10.45
CA ALA A 340 -7.14 -17.71 -10.67
C ALA A 340 -7.75 -16.44 -11.29
N LEU A 341 -8.66 -16.59 -12.27
CA LEU A 341 -9.42 -15.47 -12.85
C LEU A 341 -10.27 -14.73 -11.80
N ASN A 342 -10.93 -15.44 -10.88
CA ASN A 342 -11.68 -14.85 -9.78
C ASN A 342 -10.77 -14.18 -8.73
N ASN A 343 -9.61 -14.77 -8.44
CA ASN A 343 -8.61 -14.19 -7.54
C ASN A 343 -8.14 -12.83 -8.06
N PHE A 344 -7.75 -12.75 -9.34
CA PHE A 344 -7.42 -11.50 -10.04
C PHE A 344 -8.61 -10.52 -10.09
N ALA A 345 -9.82 -10.99 -10.40
CA ALA A 345 -11.03 -10.16 -10.40
C ALA A 345 -11.24 -9.41 -9.07
N GLY A 346 -10.81 -10.02 -7.96
CA GLY A 346 -10.58 -9.35 -6.69
C GLY A 346 -10.69 -10.26 -5.46
N ASP A 347 -10.99 -11.55 -5.61
CA ASP A 347 -11.16 -12.47 -4.48
C ASP A 347 -9.87 -12.56 -3.63
N GLN A 348 -8.70 -12.36 -4.25
CA GLN A 348 -7.41 -12.26 -3.57
C GLN A 348 -7.41 -11.19 -2.47
N LEU A 349 -8.04 -10.03 -2.73
CA LEU A 349 -8.00 -8.85 -1.89
C LEU A 349 -8.68 -9.16 -0.55
N LYS A 350 -9.88 -9.73 -0.66
CA LYS A 350 -10.74 -10.17 0.44
C LYS A 350 -10.12 -11.32 1.22
N LYS A 351 -9.57 -12.33 0.53
CA LYS A 351 -8.89 -13.49 1.14
C LYS A 351 -7.68 -13.03 1.98
N THR A 352 -6.81 -12.20 1.40
CA THR A 352 -5.61 -11.67 2.07
C THR A 352 -5.94 -10.75 3.25
N TYR A 353 -6.94 -9.89 3.10
CA TYR A 353 -7.45 -9.07 4.21
C TYR A 353 -7.93 -9.94 5.40
N ASP A 354 -8.66 -11.04 5.16
CA ASP A 354 -9.18 -11.86 6.26
C ASP A 354 -8.04 -12.58 7.03
N VAL A 355 -6.99 -12.99 6.32
CA VAL A 355 -5.73 -13.46 6.94
C VAL A 355 -5.09 -12.33 7.75
N ALA A 356 -4.89 -11.14 7.18
CA ALA A 356 -4.24 -10.01 7.85
C ALA A 356 -4.99 -9.58 9.12
N ILE A 357 -6.30 -9.39 9.06
CA ILE A 357 -7.13 -9.07 10.23
C ILE A 357 -7.09 -10.18 11.29
N THR A 358 -6.98 -11.44 10.87
CA THR A 358 -6.84 -12.57 11.79
C THR A 358 -5.46 -12.56 12.47
N LEU A 359 -4.37 -12.32 11.75
CA LEU A 359 -3.03 -12.18 12.32
C LEU A 359 -2.94 -10.99 13.28
N VAL A 360 -3.46 -9.82 12.90
CA VAL A 360 -3.49 -8.61 13.75
C VAL A 360 -4.19 -8.88 15.09
N LYS A 361 -5.39 -9.48 15.06
CA LYS A 361 -6.12 -9.85 16.29
C LYS A 361 -5.34 -10.83 17.17
N ASN A 362 -4.65 -11.80 16.55
CA ASN A 362 -3.84 -12.79 17.27
C ASN A 362 -2.53 -12.21 17.85
N HIS A 363 -1.93 -11.23 17.17
CA HIS A 363 -0.62 -10.67 17.54
C HIS A 363 -0.74 -9.51 18.55
N TYR A 364 -1.68 -8.58 18.33
CA TYR A 364 -1.87 -7.40 19.20
C TYR A 364 -3.06 -7.53 20.18
N GLY A 365 -3.82 -8.63 20.13
CA GLY A 365 -5.00 -8.85 20.98
C GLY A 365 -6.21 -7.95 20.68
N LYS A 366 -6.15 -7.13 19.62
CA LYS A 366 -7.13 -6.09 19.27
C LYS A 366 -7.34 -6.05 17.75
N ALA A 367 -8.54 -5.67 17.30
CA ALA A 367 -8.80 -5.40 15.88
C ALA A 367 -8.32 -3.98 15.49
N PRO A 368 -8.04 -3.68 14.21
CA PRO A 368 -7.73 -2.32 13.77
C PRO A 368 -8.89 -1.35 14.05
N GLU A 369 -8.54 -0.11 14.31
CA GLU A 369 -9.49 1.01 14.41
C GLU A 369 -9.75 1.64 13.03
N GLN A 370 -8.73 1.74 12.18
CA GLN A 370 -8.87 2.16 10.78
C GLN A 370 -8.20 1.20 9.79
N LYS A 371 -8.79 1.09 8.61
CA LYS A 371 -8.56 0.06 7.59
C LYS A 371 -8.56 0.70 6.21
N TYR A 372 -7.41 0.71 5.55
CA TYR A 372 -7.20 1.45 4.31
C TYR A 372 -6.80 0.55 3.15
N PHE A 373 -7.11 1.00 1.94
CA PHE A 373 -6.56 0.45 0.70
C PHE A 373 -5.87 1.55 -0.11
N ALA A 374 -4.72 1.27 -0.73
CA ALA A 374 -4.10 2.19 -1.68
C ALA A 374 -3.54 1.45 -2.90
N GLY A 375 -3.78 1.99 -4.10
CA GLY A 375 -3.21 1.45 -5.32
C GLY A 375 -3.35 2.38 -6.51
N SER A 376 -2.51 2.15 -7.52
CA SER A 376 -2.52 2.84 -8.81
C SER A 376 -2.77 1.86 -9.94
N SER A 377 -3.23 2.32 -11.11
CA SER A 377 -3.45 1.44 -12.27
C SER A 377 -4.44 0.31 -11.95
N GLU A 378 -4.01 -0.95 -12.10
CA GLU A 378 -4.72 -2.14 -11.61
C GLU A 378 -4.95 -2.10 -10.10
N GLY A 379 -3.96 -1.76 -9.27
CA GLY A 379 -4.18 -1.50 -7.84
C GLY A 379 -5.21 -0.37 -7.58
N GLY A 380 -5.35 0.56 -8.53
CA GLY A 380 -6.41 1.56 -8.52
C GLY A 380 -7.79 0.97 -8.84
N ARG A 381 -7.86 0.00 -9.74
CA ARG A 381 -9.08 -0.82 -9.95
C ARG A 381 -9.41 -1.61 -8.70
N GLU A 382 -8.43 -2.30 -8.10
CA GLU A 382 -8.57 -3.07 -6.86
C GLU A 382 -9.09 -2.20 -5.69
N ALA A 383 -8.63 -0.95 -5.58
CA ALA A 383 -9.15 0.02 -4.61
C ALA A 383 -10.65 0.33 -4.79
N LEU A 384 -11.14 0.39 -6.04
CA LEU A 384 -12.57 0.52 -6.34
C LEU A 384 -13.33 -0.81 -6.19
N THR A 385 -12.67 -1.95 -6.47
CA THR A 385 -13.21 -3.30 -6.27
C THR A 385 -13.57 -3.54 -4.80
N VAL A 386 -12.70 -3.18 -3.85
CA VAL A 386 -12.99 -3.38 -2.42
C VAL A 386 -14.13 -2.50 -1.92
N VAL A 387 -14.25 -1.26 -2.42
CA VAL A 387 -15.39 -0.37 -2.15
C VAL A 387 -16.71 -0.99 -2.64
N GLN A 388 -16.72 -1.55 -3.84
CA GLN A 388 -17.94 -2.08 -4.47
C GLN A 388 -18.32 -3.47 -3.92
N ARG A 389 -17.35 -4.32 -3.56
CA ARG A 389 -17.60 -5.72 -3.12
C ARG A 389 -17.63 -5.89 -1.60
N TRP A 390 -16.83 -5.14 -0.83
CA TRP A 390 -16.69 -5.30 0.63
C TRP A 390 -16.67 -3.96 1.38
N PRO A 391 -17.73 -3.14 1.25
CA PRO A 391 -17.77 -1.75 1.74
C PRO A 391 -17.65 -1.54 3.25
N GLY A 392 -17.65 -2.62 4.05
CA GLY A 392 -17.46 -2.57 5.51
C GLY A 392 -16.09 -3.07 5.99
N ASP A 393 -15.22 -3.51 5.09
CA ASP A 393 -13.86 -3.94 5.42
C ASP A 393 -12.85 -2.76 5.42
N TYR A 394 -13.20 -1.62 4.80
CA TYR A 394 -12.31 -0.47 4.64
C TYR A 394 -13.04 0.83 5.02
N ASP A 395 -12.35 1.75 5.70
CA ASP A 395 -12.87 3.07 6.07
C ASP A 395 -12.42 4.16 5.08
N GLY A 396 -11.38 3.88 4.29
CA GLY A 396 -10.93 4.78 3.24
C GLY A 396 -10.10 4.09 2.16
N VAL A 397 -10.17 4.58 0.91
CA VAL A 397 -9.32 4.10 -0.18
C VAL A 397 -8.66 5.23 -0.98
N ILE A 398 -7.48 4.93 -1.54
CA ILE A 398 -6.71 5.79 -2.45
C ILE A 398 -6.61 5.07 -3.81
N ALA A 399 -7.13 5.70 -4.87
CA ALA A 399 -7.12 5.16 -6.23
C ALA A 399 -6.46 6.15 -7.21
N PHE A 400 -5.29 5.79 -7.74
CA PHE A 400 -4.55 6.59 -8.71
C PHE A 400 -4.73 6.01 -10.12
N TYR A 401 -5.17 6.85 -11.07
CA TYR A 401 -5.41 6.51 -12.49
C TYR A 401 -5.97 5.08 -12.69
N PRO A 402 -7.11 4.75 -12.04
CA PRO A 402 -7.60 3.37 -11.94
C PRO A 402 -8.03 2.78 -13.29
N VAL A 403 -7.79 1.49 -13.45
CA VAL A 403 -8.26 0.68 -14.60
C VAL A 403 -9.75 0.30 -14.41
N VAL A 404 -10.62 1.32 -14.31
CA VAL A 404 -12.06 1.18 -13.99
C VAL A 404 -12.77 0.19 -14.93
N HIS A 405 -12.46 0.24 -16.23
CA HIS A 405 -13.04 -0.58 -17.28
C HIS A 405 -11.99 -1.49 -17.94
N LEU A 406 -11.37 -2.38 -17.15
CA LEU A 406 -10.31 -3.29 -17.60
C LEU A 406 -10.61 -3.97 -18.94
N MET A 407 -11.82 -4.50 -19.12
CA MET A 407 -12.15 -5.20 -20.37
C MET A 407 -12.24 -4.27 -21.58
N LEU A 408 -12.79 -3.06 -21.44
CA LEU A 408 -12.86 -2.12 -22.58
C LEU A 408 -11.49 -1.52 -22.89
N LEU A 409 -10.64 -1.31 -21.88
CA LEU A 409 -9.26 -0.86 -22.08
C LEU A 409 -8.52 -1.83 -23.00
N HIS A 410 -8.43 -3.12 -22.66
CA HIS A 410 -7.62 -4.06 -23.42
C HIS A 410 -8.25 -4.52 -24.75
N LEU A 411 -9.58 -4.41 -24.89
CA LEU A 411 -10.23 -4.48 -26.19
C LEU A 411 -9.88 -3.27 -27.08
N THR A 412 -9.75 -2.07 -26.51
CA THR A 412 -9.32 -0.87 -27.22
C THR A 412 -7.84 -0.93 -27.57
N ASP A 413 -6.99 -1.42 -26.66
CA ASP A 413 -5.57 -1.69 -26.90
C ASP A 413 -5.37 -2.60 -28.13
N ASN A 414 -6.18 -3.67 -28.23
CA ASN A 414 -6.15 -4.55 -29.39
C ASN A 414 -6.56 -3.83 -30.70
N GLN A 415 -7.59 -2.97 -30.68
CA GLN A 415 -7.97 -2.16 -31.84
C GLN A 415 -6.88 -1.14 -32.23
N TYR A 416 -6.19 -0.53 -31.26
CA TYR A 416 -5.04 0.32 -31.51
C TYR A 416 -3.87 -0.47 -32.13
N ALA A 417 -3.63 -1.70 -31.68
CA ALA A 417 -2.64 -2.60 -32.26
C ALA A 417 -2.98 -3.03 -33.70
N GLN A 418 -4.26 -3.30 -33.99
CA GLN A 418 -4.73 -3.55 -35.35
C GLN A 418 -4.49 -2.34 -36.27
N ALA A 419 -4.79 -1.12 -35.80
CA ALA A 419 -4.53 0.11 -36.58
C ALA A 419 -3.03 0.36 -36.81
N LEU A 420 -2.20 0.22 -35.77
CA LEU A 420 -0.74 0.38 -35.86
C LEU A 420 -0.08 -0.59 -36.85
N TYR A 421 -0.52 -1.86 -36.85
CA TYR A 421 0.15 -2.94 -37.58
C TYR A 421 -0.58 -3.40 -38.85
N ALA A 422 -1.68 -2.75 -39.23
CA ALA A 422 -2.34 -2.95 -40.52
C ALA A 422 -1.38 -2.71 -41.71
N ASN A 423 -1.55 -3.51 -42.76
CA ASN A 423 -0.80 -3.43 -44.03
C ASN A 423 0.73 -3.43 -43.81
N ASP A 424 1.25 -4.46 -43.16
CA ASP A 424 2.67 -4.65 -42.84
C ASP A 424 3.31 -3.46 -42.09
N GLY A 425 2.53 -2.78 -41.25
CA GLY A 425 2.97 -1.65 -40.44
C GLY A 425 2.85 -0.27 -41.11
N ALA A 426 2.07 -0.13 -42.20
CA ALA A 426 1.84 1.17 -42.83
C ALA A 426 1.19 2.20 -41.89
N GLY A 427 0.40 1.74 -40.90
CA GLY A 427 -0.19 2.56 -39.84
C GLY A 427 0.76 2.90 -38.69
N TRP A 428 2.00 2.38 -38.68
CA TRP A 428 2.92 2.54 -37.56
C TRP A 428 3.57 3.92 -37.53
N LEU A 429 3.50 4.59 -36.38
CA LEU A 429 4.28 5.80 -36.11
C LEU A 429 5.60 5.40 -35.42
N ASN A 430 6.71 5.58 -36.14
CA ASN A 430 8.04 5.42 -35.56
C ASN A 430 8.31 6.49 -34.46
N PRO A 431 9.33 6.32 -33.61
CA PRO A 431 9.60 7.25 -32.50
C PRO A 431 9.75 8.72 -32.90
N GLU A 432 10.34 9.02 -34.05
CA GLU A 432 10.50 10.39 -34.56
C GLU A 432 9.18 10.99 -35.05
N LYS A 433 8.34 10.21 -35.74
CA LYS A 433 6.99 10.63 -36.16
C LYS A 433 6.08 10.86 -34.95
N TYR A 434 6.17 10.01 -33.92
CA TYR A 434 5.45 10.25 -32.67
C TYR A 434 6.06 11.43 -31.88
N LYS A 435 7.36 11.73 -32.04
CA LYS A 435 7.96 12.99 -31.55
C LYS A 435 7.31 14.19 -32.24
N LEU A 436 7.35 14.26 -33.57
CA LEU A 436 6.77 15.33 -34.39
C LEU A 436 5.31 15.65 -34.01
N LEU A 437 4.46 14.62 -33.94
CA LEU A 437 3.04 14.79 -33.59
C LEU A 437 2.85 15.52 -32.26
N ASN A 438 3.61 15.11 -31.24
CA ASN A 438 3.53 15.69 -29.90
C ASN A 438 4.19 17.07 -29.81
N ASP A 439 5.31 17.30 -30.50
CA ASP A 439 5.94 18.62 -30.55
C ASP A 439 4.93 19.65 -31.08
N ALA A 440 4.13 19.29 -32.09
CA ALA A 440 3.05 20.11 -32.61
C ALA A 440 1.88 20.28 -31.62
N VAL A 441 1.50 19.23 -30.87
CA VAL A 441 0.50 19.35 -29.77
C VAL A 441 0.97 20.36 -28.72
N TYR A 442 2.20 20.22 -28.20
CA TYR A 442 2.73 21.15 -27.18
C TYR A 442 2.86 22.57 -27.71
N GLN A 443 3.32 22.75 -28.96
CA GLN A 443 3.38 24.06 -29.61
C GLN A 443 2.00 24.76 -29.70
N ALA A 444 0.90 23.99 -29.79
CA ALA A 444 -0.46 24.52 -29.80
C ALA A 444 -1.10 24.65 -28.40
N CYS A 445 -0.69 23.82 -27.43
CA CYS A 445 -1.43 23.61 -26.18
C CYS A 445 -0.76 24.07 -24.88
N ASP A 446 0.58 24.09 -24.79
CA ASP A 446 1.32 24.45 -23.55
C ASP A 446 0.88 25.85 -23.07
N GLY A 447 0.92 26.84 -23.99
CA GLY A 447 0.55 28.24 -23.75
C GLY A 447 -0.91 28.55 -23.36
N LEU A 448 -1.82 27.58 -23.33
CA LEU A 448 -3.27 27.83 -23.18
C LEU A 448 -3.68 28.20 -21.74
N ASP A 449 -2.95 27.71 -20.74
CA ASP A 449 -3.19 28.04 -19.34
C ASP A 449 -2.62 29.42 -18.91
N GLY A 450 -1.79 30.04 -19.76
CA GLY A 450 -1.18 31.34 -19.54
C GLY A 450 0.32 31.30 -19.23
N VAL A 451 0.93 30.12 -19.15
CA VAL A 451 2.39 29.94 -19.08
C VAL A 451 2.86 28.97 -20.18
N VAL A 452 4.16 28.87 -20.44
CA VAL A 452 4.77 27.80 -21.24
C VAL A 452 5.80 27.13 -20.34
N ASP A 453 5.46 25.97 -19.79
CA ASP A 453 6.28 25.28 -18.78
C ASP A 453 6.42 23.76 -18.99
N GLY A 454 5.89 23.24 -20.11
CA GLY A 454 5.89 21.82 -20.45
C GLY A 454 4.74 21.04 -19.81
N ILE A 455 3.74 21.72 -19.24
CA ILE A 455 2.48 21.12 -18.76
C ILE A 455 1.32 21.73 -19.54
N ILE A 456 0.53 20.91 -20.21
CA ILE A 456 -0.76 21.37 -20.77
C ILE A 456 -1.79 21.36 -19.64
N SER A 457 -2.00 22.48 -18.95
CA SER A 457 -2.97 22.52 -17.82
C SER A 457 -4.42 22.62 -18.30
N ASP A 458 -4.68 23.37 -19.37
CA ASP A 458 -6.01 23.45 -19.99
C ASP A 458 -6.20 22.36 -21.06
N VAL A 459 -6.31 21.11 -20.58
CA VAL A 459 -6.52 19.92 -21.43
C VAL A 459 -7.82 20.03 -22.23
N LYS A 460 -8.84 20.73 -21.71
CA LYS A 460 -10.11 20.95 -22.43
C LYS A 460 -9.88 21.84 -23.65
N THR A 461 -9.34 23.04 -23.46
CA THR A 461 -9.08 23.96 -24.59
C THR A 461 -8.04 23.39 -25.55
N CYS A 462 -7.08 22.58 -25.07
CA CYS A 462 -6.20 21.81 -25.94
C CYS A 462 -6.96 20.85 -26.86
N SER A 463 -7.92 20.08 -26.33
CA SER A 463 -8.74 19.15 -27.12
C SER A 463 -9.62 19.84 -28.18
N GLU A 464 -9.97 21.11 -27.96
CA GLU A 464 -10.69 21.96 -28.92
C GLU A 464 -9.75 22.62 -29.95
N THR A 465 -8.45 22.73 -29.64
CA THR A 465 -7.43 23.44 -30.44
C THR A 465 -6.63 22.49 -31.35
N PHE A 466 -6.15 21.36 -30.81
CA PHE A 466 -5.34 20.39 -31.55
C PHE A 466 -6.14 19.11 -31.81
N THR A 467 -6.78 19.06 -32.97
CA THR A 467 -7.69 17.98 -33.38
C THR A 467 -7.07 17.11 -34.46
N ILE A 468 -7.72 15.99 -34.81
CA ILE A 468 -7.31 15.21 -35.99
C ILE A 468 -7.32 16.06 -37.28
N LYS A 469 -8.21 17.05 -37.39
CA LYS A 469 -8.20 17.99 -38.52
C LYS A 469 -6.94 18.87 -38.50
N THR A 470 -6.46 19.28 -37.33
CA THR A 470 -5.19 20.01 -37.19
C THR A 470 -4.02 19.16 -37.69
N VAL A 471 -4.01 17.85 -37.40
CA VAL A 471 -3.03 16.88 -37.93
C VAL A 471 -3.15 16.73 -39.46
N GLU A 472 -4.35 16.58 -39.99
CA GLU A 472 -4.63 16.49 -41.43
C GLU A 472 -4.21 17.75 -42.20
N ASP A 473 -4.43 18.94 -41.63
CA ASP A 473 -4.09 20.24 -42.23
C ASP A 473 -2.59 20.56 -42.19
N THR A 474 -1.85 20.08 -41.19
CA THR A 474 -0.49 20.58 -40.89
C THR A 474 0.63 19.53 -40.89
N LEU A 475 0.32 18.26 -40.63
CA LEU A 475 1.33 17.18 -40.53
C LEU A 475 1.22 16.14 -41.64
N ARG A 476 0.21 16.20 -42.52
CA ARG A 476 0.00 15.23 -43.60
C ARG A 476 1.09 15.32 -44.68
N CYS A 477 1.68 14.18 -45.03
CA CYS A 477 2.65 14.09 -46.11
C CYS A 477 2.05 14.48 -47.49
N PRO A 478 2.86 15.00 -48.43
CA PRO A 478 2.45 15.21 -49.82
C PRO A 478 1.82 13.95 -50.41
N ASP A 479 0.69 14.12 -51.10
CA ASP A 479 -0.15 13.07 -51.70
C ASP A 479 -0.63 11.94 -50.75
N GLY A 480 -0.23 11.93 -49.47
CA GLY A 480 -0.65 10.95 -48.45
C GLY A 480 0.29 9.75 -48.28
N ALA A 481 1.31 9.62 -49.13
CA ALA A 481 2.34 8.58 -49.01
C ALA A 481 3.30 8.87 -47.85
N ASP A 482 3.94 7.85 -47.27
CA ASP A 482 5.02 8.09 -46.32
C ASP A 482 6.29 8.56 -47.06
N THR A 483 6.73 9.79 -46.78
CA THR A 483 7.91 10.40 -47.39
C THR A 483 9.05 10.65 -46.40
N GLY A 484 8.97 10.14 -45.17
CA GLY A 484 9.98 10.36 -44.12
C GLY A 484 9.41 10.86 -42.79
N ASN A 485 10.29 11.27 -41.87
CA ASN A 485 9.91 11.58 -40.49
C ASN A 485 9.25 12.96 -40.29
N ASP A 486 9.38 13.88 -41.26
CA ASP A 486 8.87 15.25 -41.17
C ASP A 486 7.35 15.39 -41.40
N CYS A 487 6.65 14.27 -41.62
CA CYS A 487 5.20 14.22 -41.86
C CYS A 487 4.60 12.83 -41.57
N LEU A 488 3.27 12.73 -41.58
CA LEU A 488 2.49 11.51 -41.39
C LEU A 488 1.75 11.10 -42.68
N SER A 489 1.77 9.81 -43.01
CA SER A 489 1.01 9.23 -44.12
C SER A 489 -0.49 9.13 -43.80
N ASP A 490 -1.35 8.90 -44.80
CA ASP A 490 -2.79 8.69 -44.57
C ASP A 490 -3.07 7.48 -43.64
N ALA A 491 -2.21 6.46 -43.67
CA ALA A 491 -2.31 5.30 -42.79
C ALA A 491 -1.89 5.65 -41.35
N GLN A 492 -0.82 6.44 -41.16
CA GLN A 492 -0.42 6.94 -39.84
C GLN A 492 -1.48 7.91 -39.26
N ILE A 493 -2.07 8.77 -40.09
CA ILE A 493 -3.18 9.65 -39.68
C ILE A 493 -4.44 8.83 -39.35
N HIS A 494 -4.69 7.70 -40.04
CA HIS A 494 -5.74 6.78 -39.65
C HIS A 494 -5.52 6.21 -38.24
N THR A 495 -4.31 5.73 -37.92
CA THR A 495 -3.96 5.29 -36.57
C THR A 495 -4.16 6.39 -35.53
N VAL A 496 -3.68 7.61 -35.79
CA VAL A 496 -3.88 8.76 -34.89
C VAL A 496 -5.38 9.03 -34.70
N ARG A 497 -6.20 8.98 -35.77
CA ARG A 497 -7.66 9.17 -35.69
C ARG A 497 -8.35 8.09 -34.85
N VAL A 498 -7.93 6.83 -34.97
CA VAL A 498 -8.45 5.73 -34.14
C VAL A 498 -8.09 5.97 -32.67
N MET A 499 -6.84 6.32 -32.37
CA MET A 499 -6.38 6.57 -31.00
C MET A 499 -6.92 7.88 -30.39
N SER A 500 -7.28 8.87 -31.21
CA SER A 500 -7.79 10.17 -30.77
C SER A 500 -9.32 10.30 -30.77
N SER A 501 -10.05 9.19 -30.97
CA SER A 501 -11.52 9.15 -30.96
C SER A 501 -12.02 8.21 -29.87
N PRO A 502 -13.22 8.42 -29.30
CA PRO A 502 -13.89 7.39 -28.54
C PRO A 502 -14.11 6.14 -29.42
N MET A 503 -13.82 4.95 -28.88
CA MET A 503 -13.95 3.67 -29.57
C MET A 503 -15.34 3.07 -29.28
N PRO A 504 -16.27 3.03 -30.24
CA PRO A 504 -17.59 2.43 -30.05
C PRO A 504 -17.56 0.90 -30.18
N TYR A 505 -18.54 0.25 -29.56
CA TYR A 505 -18.80 -1.19 -29.68
C TYR A 505 -20.27 -1.43 -30.07
N ASP A 506 -20.56 -2.46 -30.87
CA ASP A 506 -21.94 -2.81 -31.29
C ASP A 506 -22.78 -3.44 -30.15
N PHE A 507 -22.35 -3.27 -28.90
CA PHE A 507 -23.04 -3.78 -27.72
C PHE A 507 -22.76 -2.94 -26.47
N THR A 508 -23.83 -2.75 -25.68
CA THR A 508 -23.80 -1.99 -24.43
C THR A 508 -23.36 -2.87 -23.27
N PHE A 509 -22.28 -2.47 -22.61
CA PHE A 509 -21.74 -3.02 -21.38
C PHE A 509 -22.50 -2.54 -20.13
N ASN A 510 -22.05 -2.99 -18.95
CA ASN A 510 -22.61 -2.61 -17.66
C ASN A 510 -22.68 -1.08 -17.45
N ASN A 511 -23.76 -0.66 -16.80
CA ASN A 511 -24.12 0.75 -16.53
C ASN A 511 -24.41 1.61 -17.78
N GLY A 512 -24.58 0.99 -18.96
CA GLY A 512 -25.00 1.68 -20.17
C GLY A 512 -23.85 2.20 -21.03
N VAL A 513 -22.62 1.77 -20.79
CA VAL A 513 -21.44 2.15 -21.56
C VAL A 513 -21.40 1.36 -22.87
N ASP A 514 -21.28 2.04 -24.01
CA ASP A 514 -21.17 1.44 -25.36
C ASP A 514 -19.85 1.81 -26.06
N SER A 515 -18.98 2.55 -25.38
CA SER A 515 -17.76 3.12 -25.94
C SER A 515 -16.68 3.32 -24.89
N PHE A 516 -15.41 3.16 -25.28
CA PHE A 516 -14.25 3.52 -24.46
C PHE A 516 -13.72 4.91 -24.89
N PRO A 517 -13.30 5.79 -23.97
CA PRO A 517 -12.86 7.13 -24.36
C PRO A 517 -11.47 7.15 -25.01
N GLN A 518 -11.22 8.18 -25.81
CA GLN A 518 -9.98 8.43 -26.55
C GLN A 518 -8.71 8.40 -25.68
N SER A 519 -7.56 8.12 -26.30
CA SER A 519 -6.24 8.29 -25.66
C SER A 519 -5.80 9.75 -25.59
N THR A 520 -4.70 9.99 -24.88
CA THR A 520 -4.03 11.31 -24.75
C THR A 520 -3.09 11.64 -25.92
N ILE A 521 -3.12 10.90 -27.03
CA ILE A 521 -2.18 11.06 -28.17
C ILE A 521 -2.18 12.48 -28.79
N LEU A 522 -3.29 13.21 -28.71
CA LEU A 522 -3.41 14.62 -29.14
C LEU A 522 -3.44 15.63 -27.98
N LEU A 523 -3.18 15.18 -26.74
CA LEU A 523 -3.30 15.96 -25.50
C LEU A 523 -1.99 16.01 -24.70
N GLY A 524 -0.87 15.65 -25.34
CA GLY A 524 0.46 15.66 -24.74
C GLY A 524 0.75 14.47 -23.81
N GLY A 525 0.09 13.33 -24.06
CA GLY A 525 0.27 12.08 -23.32
C GLY A 525 1.73 11.62 -23.21
N ASP A 526 2.10 11.12 -22.03
CA ASP A 526 3.43 10.64 -21.73
C ASP A 526 3.78 9.38 -22.53
N LYS A 527 5.01 9.39 -23.03
CA LYS A 527 5.59 8.39 -23.92
C LYS A 527 6.65 7.53 -23.24
N SER A 528 7.07 7.89 -22.03
CA SER A 528 8.23 7.29 -21.37
C SER A 528 8.05 5.79 -21.09
N ALA A 529 6.81 5.33 -20.90
CA ALA A 529 6.46 3.92 -20.74
C ALA A 529 5.58 3.37 -21.88
N PHE A 530 4.52 4.08 -22.30
CA PHE A 530 3.47 3.57 -23.21
C PHE A 530 3.74 3.88 -24.68
N HIS A 531 5.00 3.70 -25.10
CA HIS A 531 5.43 4.01 -26.46
C HIS A 531 4.77 3.11 -27.52
N LEU A 532 4.68 3.63 -28.75
CA LEU A 532 4.10 2.94 -29.92
C LEU A 532 5.04 1.88 -30.53
N GLY A 533 5.92 1.27 -29.73
CA GLY A 533 6.91 0.29 -30.18
C GLY A 533 8.13 0.90 -30.88
N THR A 534 9.07 0.04 -31.27
CA THR A 534 10.32 0.39 -31.97
C THR A 534 10.47 -0.33 -33.32
N ARG A 535 9.43 -1.03 -33.79
CA ARG A 535 9.40 -1.75 -35.08
C ARG A 535 7.98 -1.73 -35.72
N PRO A 536 7.88 -1.76 -37.06
CA PRO A 536 6.61 -1.71 -37.80
C PRO A 536 5.83 -3.03 -37.81
N VAL A 537 6.42 -4.15 -37.41
CA VAL A 537 5.78 -5.47 -37.38
C VAL A 537 6.09 -6.11 -36.03
N PRO A 538 5.08 -6.60 -35.27
CA PRO A 538 5.29 -7.09 -33.92
C PRO A 538 5.93 -8.48 -33.89
N ALA A 539 6.38 -8.90 -32.71
CA ALA A 539 6.67 -10.33 -32.48
C ALA A 539 5.36 -11.15 -32.44
N LYS A 540 5.51 -12.48 -32.49
CA LYS A 540 4.42 -13.43 -32.25
C LYS A 540 4.83 -14.39 -31.12
N PRO A 541 4.28 -14.26 -29.89
CA PRO A 541 3.39 -13.18 -29.42
C PRO A 541 4.12 -11.81 -29.35
N PRO A 542 3.38 -10.68 -29.31
CA PRO A 542 3.96 -9.36 -29.09
C PRO A 542 4.65 -9.25 -27.72
N MET A 543 5.69 -8.42 -27.63
CA MET A 543 6.49 -8.22 -26.42
C MET A 543 6.87 -6.74 -26.26
N TRP A 544 6.28 -6.10 -25.25
CA TRP A 544 6.62 -4.75 -24.80
C TRP A 544 7.65 -4.78 -23.65
N THR A 545 8.52 -3.78 -23.61
CA THR A 545 9.34 -3.44 -22.43
C THR A 545 9.39 -1.92 -22.29
N PRO A 546 9.61 -1.34 -21.10
CA PRO A 546 9.70 0.12 -20.93
C PRO A 546 10.79 0.84 -21.75
N VAL A 547 11.69 0.11 -22.41
CA VAL A 547 12.81 0.66 -23.20
C VAL A 547 12.76 0.27 -24.68
N GLY A 548 11.66 -0.34 -25.15
CA GLY A 548 11.47 -0.72 -26.55
C GLY A 548 10.81 -2.09 -26.75
N GLY A 549 10.72 -2.51 -28.00
CA GLY A 549 9.98 -3.72 -28.42
C GLY A 549 8.73 -3.36 -29.20
N ASP A 550 7.62 -4.02 -28.90
CA ASP A 550 6.33 -3.74 -29.53
C ASP A 550 5.60 -2.55 -28.88
N ALA A 551 4.55 -2.07 -29.53
CA ALA A 551 3.66 -1.10 -28.94
C ALA A 551 3.02 -1.69 -27.67
N PHE A 552 2.94 -0.89 -26.60
CA PHE A 552 2.31 -1.28 -25.34
C PHE A 552 0.94 -1.97 -25.57
N HIS A 553 0.07 -1.28 -26.31
CA HIS A 553 -1.28 -1.71 -26.68
C HIS A 553 -1.32 -3.08 -27.40
N ALA A 554 -0.27 -3.46 -28.12
CA ALA A 554 -0.19 -4.76 -28.77
C ALA A 554 0.13 -5.89 -27.80
N ALA A 555 0.93 -5.65 -26.76
CA ALA A 555 1.21 -6.64 -25.73
C ALA A 555 0.01 -6.83 -24.78
N SER A 556 -0.59 -5.73 -24.29
CA SER A 556 -1.75 -5.77 -23.39
C SER A 556 -3.02 -6.27 -24.09
N GLY A 557 -3.26 -5.88 -25.34
CA GLY A 557 -4.41 -6.35 -26.13
C GLY A 557 -4.31 -7.82 -26.54
N ASP A 558 -3.13 -8.29 -26.97
CA ASP A 558 -2.91 -9.68 -27.40
C ASP A 558 -3.21 -10.69 -26.29
N THR A 559 -2.65 -10.45 -25.10
CA THR A 559 -2.74 -11.38 -23.98
C THR A 559 -4.18 -11.48 -23.45
N ASN A 560 -4.93 -10.36 -23.43
CA ASN A 560 -6.36 -10.31 -23.11
C ASN A 560 -7.20 -11.14 -24.09
N VAL A 561 -6.96 -10.94 -25.40
CA VAL A 561 -7.64 -11.69 -26.46
C VAL A 561 -7.37 -13.19 -26.32
N ARG A 562 -6.09 -13.62 -26.31
CA ARG A 562 -5.72 -15.04 -26.34
C ARG A 562 -6.17 -15.82 -25.10
N TYR A 563 -6.01 -15.26 -23.90
CA TYR A 563 -6.23 -16.04 -22.68
C TYR A 563 -7.57 -15.77 -21.98
N LEU A 564 -8.07 -14.54 -21.99
CA LEU A 564 -9.34 -14.22 -21.31
C LEU A 564 -10.55 -14.45 -22.24
N VAL A 565 -10.48 -13.91 -23.46
CA VAL A 565 -11.63 -13.82 -24.38
C VAL A 565 -11.79 -15.06 -25.26
N THR A 566 -10.77 -15.43 -26.04
CA THR A 566 -10.86 -16.60 -26.94
C THR A 566 -10.54 -17.91 -26.24
N GLN A 567 -9.77 -17.84 -25.14
CA GLN A 567 -9.17 -18.98 -24.43
C GLN A 567 -8.33 -19.90 -25.32
N ASP A 568 -7.80 -19.36 -26.42
CA ASP A 568 -6.87 -20.00 -27.35
C ASP A 568 -5.50 -19.29 -27.29
N PRO A 569 -4.49 -19.88 -26.61
CA PRO A 569 -3.13 -19.37 -26.54
C PRO A 569 -2.44 -19.12 -27.89
N SER A 570 -2.96 -19.67 -28.99
CA SER A 570 -2.40 -19.58 -30.35
C SER A 570 -3.14 -18.62 -31.29
N PHE A 571 -4.22 -17.98 -30.83
CA PHE A 571 -5.06 -17.09 -31.64
C PHE A 571 -4.30 -15.84 -32.12
N ASP A 572 -4.46 -15.44 -33.39
CA ASP A 572 -3.81 -14.24 -33.94
C ASP A 572 -4.63 -12.99 -33.60
N SER A 573 -4.21 -12.29 -32.54
CA SER A 573 -4.92 -11.12 -32.01
C SER A 573 -5.06 -9.94 -32.97
N LEU A 574 -4.28 -9.86 -34.06
CA LEU A 574 -4.46 -8.86 -35.12
C LEU A 574 -5.63 -9.18 -36.07
N THR A 575 -6.26 -10.35 -35.91
CA THR A 575 -7.46 -10.77 -36.66
C THR A 575 -8.73 -10.81 -35.81
N PHE A 576 -8.64 -10.30 -34.57
CA PHE A 576 -9.72 -10.38 -33.58
C PHE A 576 -10.91 -9.48 -33.90
N ASP A 577 -12.11 -10.07 -33.90
CA ASP A 577 -13.40 -9.37 -33.94
C ASP A 577 -14.11 -9.52 -32.57
N PRO A 578 -14.40 -8.43 -31.83
CA PRO A 578 -15.11 -8.51 -30.56
C PRO A 578 -16.57 -8.99 -30.71
N ASN A 579 -17.21 -8.80 -31.86
CA ASN A 579 -18.62 -9.22 -32.04
C ASN A 579 -18.79 -10.74 -31.99
N THR A 580 -17.82 -11.48 -32.53
CA THR A 580 -17.75 -12.94 -32.46
C THR A 580 -17.68 -13.47 -31.02
N TYR A 581 -17.17 -12.69 -30.06
CA TYR A 581 -16.95 -13.12 -28.66
C TYR A 581 -17.83 -12.38 -27.63
N LYS A 582 -18.86 -11.67 -28.08
CA LYS A 582 -19.74 -10.79 -27.27
C LYS A 582 -20.19 -11.38 -25.93
N GLU A 583 -20.67 -12.63 -25.89
CA GLU A 583 -21.18 -13.23 -24.64
C GLU A 583 -20.08 -13.38 -23.57
N ARG A 584 -18.88 -13.82 -23.98
CA ARG A 584 -17.71 -13.96 -23.10
C ARG A 584 -17.14 -12.60 -22.68
N ILE A 585 -17.15 -11.61 -23.58
CA ILE A 585 -16.76 -10.24 -23.24
C ILE A 585 -17.70 -9.64 -22.18
N MET A 586 -19.00 -9.90 -22.24
CA MET A 586 -19.96 -9.46 -21.23
C MET A 586 -19.74 -10.16 -19.88
N GLU A 587 -19.51 -11.48 -19.85
CA GLU A 587 -19.14 -12.22 -18.62
C GLU A 587 -17.90 -11.59 -17.96
N LEU A 588 -16.85 -11.35 -18.73
CA LEU A 588 -15.61 -10.73 -18.25
C LEU A 588 -15.84 -9.28 -17.80
N SER A 589 -16.73 -8.53 -18.46
CA SER A 589 -17.11 -7.17 -18.08
C SER A 589 -17.98 -7.10 -16.82
N GLU A 590 -18.68 -8.17 -16.45
CA GLU A 590 -19.37 -8.31 -15.16
C GLU A 590 -18.40 -8.70 -14.03
N LEU A 591 -17.34 -9.45 -14.36
CA LEU A 591 -16.38 -9.97 -13.39
C LEU A 591 -15.23 -8.99 -13.07
N LEU A 592 -14.67 -8.31 -14.07
CA LEU A 592 -13.38 -7.61 -13.96
C LEU A 592 -13.48 -6.09 -13.81
N ASN A 593 -14.53 -5.44 -14.34
CA ASN A 593 -14.66 -3.99 -14.28
C ASN A 593 -15.10 -3.52 -12.87
N SER A 594 -14.54 -2.41 -12.41
CA SER A 594 -14.89 -1.76 -11.14
C SER A 594 -15.65 -0.45 -11.40
N ASN A 595 -16.59 -0.50 -12.35
CA ASN A 595 -17.27 0.68 -12.91
C ASN A 595 -18.66 0.96 -12.31
N SER A 596 -19.03 0.32 -11.19
CA SER A 596 -20.33 0.57 -10.55
C SER A 596 -20.35 1.91 -9.83
N PRO A 597 -21.24 2.86 -10.19
CA PRO A 597 -21.44 4.07 -9.38
C PRO A 597 -22.22 3.78 -8.08
N LYS A 598 -22.78 2.58 -7.94
CA LYS A 598 -23.62 2.17 -6.80
C LYS A 598 -22.74 1.74 -5.64
N ILE A 599 -22.35 2.71 -4.81
CA ILE A 599 -21.46 2.55 -3.66
C ILE A 599 -22.08 3.11 -2.37
N GLU A 600 -23.42 3.08 -2.31
CA GLU A 600 -24.23 3.63 -1.20
C GLU A 600 -23.79 3.00 0.13
N SER A 601 -23.57 1.69 0.15
CA SER A 601 -23.14 0.94 1.33
C SER A 601 -21.78 1.37 1.88
N PHE A 602 -20.86 1.87 1.04
CA PHE A 602 -19.56 2.38 1.50
C PHE A 602 -19.73 3.75 2.18
N LYS A 603 -20.46 4.64 1.50
CA LYS A 603 -20.84 5.97 2.01
C LYS A 603 -21.63 5.87 3.32
N GLU A 604 -22.58 4.94 3.43
CA GLU A 604 -23.40 4.74 4.65
C GLU A 604 -22.59 4.21 5.84
N GLN A 605 -21.47 3.51 5.58
CA GLN A 605 -20.50 3.11 6.59
C GLN A 605 -19.44 4.20 6.89
N GLY A 606 -19.58 5.38 6.28
CA GLY A 606 -18.72 6.55 6.49
C GLY A 606 -17.48 6.62 5.58
N GLY A 607 -17.31 5.61 4.71
CA GLY A 607 -16.09 5.38 3.93
C GLY A 607 -15.70 6.54 3.01
N LYS A 608 -14.38 6.81 2.90
CA LYS A 608 -13.80 7.92 2.12
C LYS A 608 -13.04 7.45 0.88
N ILE A 609 -13.03 8.25 -0.20
CA ILE A 609 -12.28 7.97 -1.43
C ILE A 609 -11.44 9.18 -1.83
N ILE A 610 -10.13 9.01 -1.93
CA ILE A 610 -9.25 9.90 -2.69
C ILE A 610 -8.98 9.26 -4.06
N LEU A 611 -9.49 9.92 -5.10
CA LEU A 611 -9.31 9.57 -6.50
C LEU A 611 -8.33 10.57 -7.14
N VAL A 612 -7.32 10.09 -7.86
CA VAL A 612 -6.36 10.93 -8.58
C VAL A 612 -6.31 10.51 -10.04
N GLY A 613 -6.52 11.45 -10.96
CA GLY A 613 -6.43 11.24 -12.40
C GLY A 613 -5.13 11.81 -12.95
N ALA A 614 -4.47 11.06 -13.82
CA ALA A 614 -3.25 11.48 -14.52
C ALA A 614 -3.62 11.96 -15.94
N LEU A 615 -3.74 13.28 -16.14
CA LEU A 615 -4.28 13.82 -17.40
C LEU A 615 -3.34 13.67 -18.61
N ALA A 616 -2.06 13.35 -18.38
CA ALA A 616 -1.10 13.00 -19.42
C ALA A 616 -0.81 11.49 -19.46
N ASP A 617 -1.70 10.63 -18.91
CA ASP A 617 -1.53 9.18 -18.96
C ASP A 617 -1.70 8.65 -20.40
N GLY A 618 -0.65 7.99 -20.92
CA GLY A 618 -0.61 7.38 -22.24
C GLY A 618 -0.99 5.90 -22.29
N GLY A 619 -1.15 5.24 -21.13
CA GLY A 619 -1.49 3.82 -21.01
C GLY A 619 -2.92 3.58 -20.53
N VAL A 620 -3.46 4.44 -19.67
CA VAL A 620 -4.86 4.41 -19.23
C VAL A 620 -5.48 5.78 -19.50
N SER A 621 -6.53 5.83 -20.34
CA SER A 621 -7.18 7.11 -20.67
C SER A 621 -7.68 7.81 -19.40
N PRO A 622 -7.30 9.07 -19.11
CA PRO A 622 -7.79 9.80 -17.94
C PRO A 622 -9.30 9.97 -17.95
N PHE A 623 -9.90 10.04 -19.14
CA PHE A 623 -11.34 10.11 -19.34
C PHE A 623 -12.08 8.90 -18.78
N ASN A 624 -11.44 7.71 -18.69
CA ASN A 624 -12.00 6.55 -18.02
C ASN A 624 -12.25 6.81 -16.51
N THR A 625 -11.35 7.56 -15.86
CA THR A 625 -11.51 7.98 -14.46
C THR A 625 -12.52 9.12 -14.31
N ILE A 626 -12.53 10.06 -15.26
CA ILE A 626 -13.51 11.17 -15.28
C ILE A 626 -14.94 10.64 -15.44
N ASN A 627 -15.19 9.76 -16.42
CA ASN A 627 -16.51 9.18 -16.68
C ASN A 627 -17.06 8.42 -15.45
N TYR A 628 -16.18 7.76 -14.68
CA TYR A 628 -16.55 7.11 -13.43
C TYR A 628 -16.96 8.12 -12.35
N TYR A 629 -16.17 9.20 -12.16
CA TYR A 629 -16.51 10.27 -11.23
C TYR A 629 -17.81 11.01 -11.61
N GLU A 630 -18.02 11.29 -12.91
CA GLU A 630 -19.28 11.87 -13.39
C GLU A 630 -20.47 10.90 -13.19
N GLY A 631 -20.24 9.59 -13.31
CA GLY A 631 -21.21 8.55 -12.93
C GLY A 631 -21.60 8.61 -11.45
N LEU A 632 -20.63 8.83 -10.56
CA LEU A 632 -20.88 9.06 -9.13
C LEU A 632 -21.61 10.39 -8.86
N GLU A 633 -21.23 11.47 -9.54
CA GLU A 633 -21.89 12.78 -9.38
C GLU A 633 -23.35 12.74 -9.91
N LYS A 634 -23.63 11.88 -10.89
CA LYS A 634 -24.96 11.60 -11.42
C LYS A 634 -25.84 10.74 -10.49
N GLU A 635 -25.28 9.74 -9.81
CA GLU A 635 -26.02 8.89 -8.87
C GLU A 635 -26.30 9.61 -7.54
N PHE A 636 -25.28 10.22 -6.93
CA PHE A 636 -25.40 10.85 -5.61
C PHE A 636 -25.83 12.32 -5.65
N GLY A 637 -25.48 13.06 -6.72
CA GLY A 637 -25.51 14.51 -6.74
C GLY A 637 -24.36 15.12 -5.91
N LYS A 638 -23.73 16.18 -6.44
CA LYS A 638 -22.50 16.77 -5.88
C LYS A 638 -22.49 16.98 -4.36
N THR A 639 -23.56 17.55 -3.80
CA THR A 639 -23.70 17.82 -2.36
C THR A 639 -23.67 16.55 -1.49
N SER A 640 -24.05 15.40 -2.04
CA SER A 640 -23.93 14.10 -1.36
C SER A 640 -22.65 13.35 -1.71
N LEU A 641 -21.89 13.78 -2.71
CA LEU A 641 -20.63 13.18 -3.14
C LEU A 641 -19.42 13.84 -2.43
N ASP A 642 -19.39 15.17 -2.38
CA ASP A 642 -18.33 15.96 -1.71
C ASP A 642 -18.04 15.53 -0.25
N PRO A 643 -18.97 15.00 0.57
CA PRO A 643 -18.64 14.52 1.92
C PRO A 643 -17.86 13.19 1.99
N PHE A 644 -17.71 12.46 0.87
CA PHE A 644 -17.08 11.13 0.88
C PHE A 644 -16.15 10.82 -0.33
N VAL A 645 -16.21 11.57 -1.43
CA VAL A 645 -15.26 11.44 -2.56
C VAL A 645 -14.54 12.76 -2.83
N ARG A 646 -13.22 12.68 -3.06
CA ARG A 646 -12.38 13.76 -3.58
C ARG A 646 -11.70 13.26 -4.86
N PHE A 647 -11.85 13.99 -5.95
CA PHE A 647 -11.20 13.69 -7.23
C PHE A 647 -10.31 14.85 -7.65
N TYR A 648 -9.01 14.57 -7.84
CA TYR A 648 -8.01 15.51 -8.33
C TYR A 648 -7.52 15.05 -9.70
N ALA A 649 -7.80 15.83 -10.74
CA ALA A 649 -7.31 15.55 -12.09
C ALA A 649 -6.06 16.40 -12.32
N ILE A 650 -4.88 15.77 -12.36
CA ILE A 650 -3.58 16.47 -12.34
C ILE A 650 -3.02 16.59 -13.76
N PRO A 651 -2.83 17.81 -14.29
CA PRO A 651 -2.18 18.01 -15.58
C PRO A 651 -0.70 17.64 -15.58
N GLY A 652 -0.19 17.20 -16.73
CA GLY A 652 1.22 16.79 -16.89
C GLY A 652 1.61 15.51 -16.15
N TYR A 653 0.75 14.97 -15.27
CA TYR A 653 0.98 13.68 -14.63
C TYR A 653 0.56 12.55 -15.58
N GLY A 654 1.49 11.64 -15.86
CA GLY A 654 1.26 10.37 -16.53
C GLY A 654 1.06 9.25 -15.51
N HIS A 655 1.31 8.00 -15.92
CA HIS A 655 1.04 6.78 -15.15
C HIS A 655 2.06 6.54 -14.00
N GLY A 656 2.28 7.54 -13.15
CA GLY A 656 3.41 7.61 -12.22
C GLY A 656 4.67 8.25 -12.83
N THR A 657 4.53 8.85 -14.02
CA THR A 657 5.58 9.46 -14.85
C THR A 657 5.05 10.76 -15.49
N GLY A 658 5.57 11.16 -16.66
CA GLY A 658 5.10 12.32 -17.42
C GLY A 658 5.81 13.64 -17.10
N PRO A 659 5.45 14.74 -17.78
CA PRO A 659 6.05 16.07 -17.57
C PRO A 659 6.03 16.59 -16.13
N PHE A 660 5.08 16.15 -15.30
CA PHE A 660 4.94 16.51 -13.89
C PHE A 660 4.66 15.24 -13.07
N THR A 661 5.69 14.62 -12.51
CA THR A 661 5.55 13.39 -11.73
C THR A 661 5.04 13.75 -10.34
N ALA A 662 3.72 13.81 -10.19
CA ALA A 662 3.04 14.36 -9.03
C ALA A 662 3.23 13.49 -7.78
N THR A 663 3.62 14.13 -6.67
CA THR A 663 3.68 13.52 -5.33
C THR A 663 2.94 14.34 -4.27
N MET A 664 2.29 13.66 -3.32
CA MET A 664 1.41 14.21 -2.28
C MET A 664 1.40 13.29 -1.05
N ASP A 665 0.98 13.79 0.11
CA ASP A 665 0.63 12.94 1.27
C ASP A 665 -0.86 12.58 1.22
N THR A 666 -1.22 11.62 0.36
CA THR A 666 -2.60 11.15 0.22
C THR A 666 -3.03 10.25 1.38
N LEU A 667 -2.10 9.54 2.03
CA LEU A 667 -2.41 8.69 3.18
C LEU A 667 -2.74 9.52 4.42
N GLY A 668 -1.91 10.50 4.78
CA GLY A 668 -2.18 11.42 5.89
C GLY A 668 -3.44 12.26 5.66
N ALA A 669 -3.69 12.68 4.42
CA ALA A 669 -4.92 13.37 4.05
C ALA A 669 -6.18 12.48 4.19
N LEU A 670 -6.11 11.21 3.75
CA LEU A 670 -7.22 10.25 3.88
C LEU A 670 -7.47 9.88 5.34
N ASP A 671 -6.42 9.60 6.11
CA ASP A 671 -6.51 9.20 7.51
C ASP A 671 -7.09 10.32 8.38
N LYS A 672 -6.64 11.56 8.18
CA LYS A 672 -7.26 12.73 8.80
C LYS A 672 -8.75 12.83 8.45
N TRP A 673 -9.10 12.63 7.17
CA TRP A 673 -10.49 12.73 6.72
C TRP A 673 -11.40 11.63 7.29
N VAL A 674 -10.90 10.41 7.46
CA VAL A 674 -11.63 9.32 8.14
C VAL A 674 -11.81 9.63 9.64
N VAL A 675 -10.75 10.10 10.31
CA VAL A 675 -10.77 10.31 11.77
C VAL A 675 -11.51 11.57 12.21
N THR A 676 -11.39 12.69 11.48
CA THR A 676 -11.99 13.98 11.88
C THR A 676 -13.16 14.44 11.00
N ASN A 677 -13.44 13.74 9.89
CA ASN A 677 -14.39 14.14 8.86
C ASN A 677 -14.06 15.49 8.16
N GLU A 678 -12.86 16.03 8.34
CA GLU A 678 -12.35 17.18 7.56
C GLU A 678 -11.80 16.71 6.21
N ALA A 679 -12.46 17.11 5.11
CA ALA A 679 -12.05 16.71 3.77
C ALA A 679 -10.79 17.48 3.29
N PRO A 680 -9.90 16.85 2.53
CA PRO A 680 -8.80 17.55 1.89
C PRO A 680 -9.32 18.41 0.72
N ASP A 681 -9.31 19.74 0.89
CA ASP A 681 -9.76 20.67 -0.15
C ASP A 681 -8.62 21.49 -0.79
N GLN A 682 -7.41 21.46 -0.22
CA GLN A 682 -6.24 22.21 -0.69
C GLN A 682 -4.96 21.35 -0.61
N LEU A 683 -4.91 20.24 -1.35
CA LEU A 683 -3.66 19.50 -1.54
C LEU A 683 -2.74 20.25 -2.51
N VAL A 684 -1.43 20.14 -2.30
CA VAL A 684 -0.40 20.64 -3.22
C VAL A 684 0.40 19.45 -3.70
N ALA A 685 0.46 19.28 -5.03
CA ALA A 685 1.30 18.27 -5.66
C ALA A 685 2.71 18.83 -5.87
N THR A 686 3.72 18.01 -5.58
CA THR A 686 5.14 18.32 -5.79
C THR A 686 5.71 17.41 -6.88
N ASP A 687 6.43 18.00 -7.84
CA ASP A 687 7.07 17.30 -8.95
C ASP A 687 8.31 16.53 -8.46
N ALA A 688 8.35 15.22 -8.73
CA ALA A 688 9.50 14.35 -8.46
C ALA A 688 10.46 14.21 -9.65
N ASN A 689 10.15 14.81 -10.81
CA ASN A 689 11.02 14.75 -11.99
C ASN A 689 12.37 15.42 -11.72
N LYS A 690 13.47 14.71 -12.00
CA LYS A 690 14.85 15.16 -11.71
C LYS A 690 15.20 16.58 -12.18
N ASN A 691 14.63 17.04 -13.29
CA ASN A 691 14.93 18.35 -13.89
C ASN A 691 14.05 19.49 -13.35
N THR A 692 12.93 19.17 -12.70
CA THR A 692 11.91 20.11 -12.20
C THR A 692 11.56 19.82 -10.73
N VAL A 693 12.42 19.08 -10.03
CA VAL A 693 12.16 18.56 -8.69
C VAL A 693 11.86 19.69 -7.70
N GLY A 694 10.75 19.55 -6.97
CA GLY A 694 10.26 20.59 -6.06
C GLY A 694 9.38 21.67 -6.72
N ARG A 695 9.15 21.64 -8.04
CA ARG A 695 8.06 22.40 -8.68
C ARG A 695 6.73 21.97 -8.09
N THR A 696 5.85 22.92 -7.76
CA THR A 696 4.56 22.64 -7.11
C THR A 696 3.37 23.16 -7.91
N ARG A 697 2.24 22.46 -7.81
CA ARG A 697 0.94 22.86 -8.39
C ARG A 697 -0.16 22.60 -7.34
N PRO A 698 -1.19 23.46 -7.24
CA PRO A 698 -2.35 23.12 -6.42
C PRO A 698 -3.07 21.94 -7.09
N ALA A 699 -3.35 20.89 -6.33
CA ALA A 699 -4.13 19.75 -6.80
C ALA A 699 -5.61 20.15 -6.78
N CYS A 700 -6.06 20.72 -7.91
CA CYS A 700 -7.42 21.21 -8.05
C CYS A 700 -8.45 20.07 -8.07
N ARG A 701 -9.63 20.31 -7.48
CA ARG A 701 -10.72 19.34 -7.43
C ARG A 701 -11.46 19.36 -8.77
N TYR A 702 -11.61 18.21 -9.43
CA TYR A 702 -12.29 18.12 -10.73
C TYR A 702 -13.70 18.75 -10.68
N PRO A 703 -14.14 19.52 -11.71
CA PRO A 703 -13.47 19.78 -12.99
C PRO A 703 -12.48 20.97 -12.99
N GLU A 704 -12.11 21.51 -11.83
CA GLU A 704 -11.21 22.66 -11.76
C GLU A 704 -9.75 22.28 -12.01
N TRP A 705 -8.99 23.17 -12.64
CA TRP A 705 -7.60 22.96 -13.07
C TRP A 705 -6.70 24.18 -12.74
N PRO A 706 -5.37 24.01 -12.56
CA PRO A 706 -4.48 25.07 -12.11
C PRO A 706 -4.13 26.05 -13.24
N LYS A 707 -4.70 27.26 -13.20
CA LYS A 707 -4.39 28.33 -14.16
C LYS A 707 -3.33 29.29 -13.62
N TYR A 708 -2.32 29.64 -14.42
CA TYR A 708 -1.30 30.60 -14.01
C TYR A 708 -1.89 32.01 -13.84
N ASN A 709 -1.54 32.69 -12.75
CA ASN A 709 -2.07 34.00 -12.40
C ASN A 709 -1.50 35.15 -13.24
N GLY A 710 -0.63 34.88 -14.21
CA GLY A 710 0.08 35.88 -15.02
C GLY A 710 1.28 36.54 -14.32
N SER A 711 1.47 36.27 -13.02
CA SER A 711 2.59 36.76 -12.22
C SER A 711 2.88 35.84 -11.03
N GLY A 712 4.16 35.60 -10.75
CA GLY A 712 4.64 34.75 -9.65
C GLY A 712 5.89 34.00 -10.07
N ASP A 713 6.32 33.01 -9.28
CA ASP A 713 7.23 31.96 -9.76
C ASP A 713 6.39 30.85 -10.41
N VAL A 714 6.64 30.56 -11.68
CA VAL A 714 5.99 29.47 -12.43
C VAL A 714 6.23 28.09 -11.80
N ASN A 715 7.16 27.96 -10.86
CA ASN A 715 7.43 26.72 -10.13
C ASN A 715 6.67 26.61 -8.80
N ALA A 716 5.96 27.64 -8.37
CA ALA A 716 5.31 27.72 -7.06
C ALA A 716 3.78 27.67 -7.16
N ALA A 717 3.12 26.85 -6.32
CA ALA A 717 1.68 26.59 -6.39
C ALA A 717 0.81 27.83 -6.15
N GLU A 718 1.26 28.78 -5.34
CA GLU A 718 0.58 30.05 -5.06
C GLU A 718 0.50 31.00 -6.28
N SER A 719 1.30 30.74 -7.31
CA SER A 719 1.22 31.45 -8.60
C SER A 719 0.08 30.96 -9.49
N TYR A 720 -0.72 29.99 -9.03
CA TYR A 720 -1.82 29.38 -9.78
C TYR A 720 -3.14 29.49 -9.01
N THR A 721 -4.25 29.62 -9.74
CA THR A 721 -5.61 29.56 -9.20
C THR A 721 -6.35 28.40 -9.84
N CYS A 722 -7.04 27.57 -9.03
CA CYS A 722 -7.95 26.57 -9.56
C CYS A 722 -9.13 27.26 -10.25
N THR A 723 -9.22 27.13 -11.57
CA THR A 723 -10.31 27.68 -12.40
C THR A 723 -11.19 26.56 -12.93
N LYS A 724 -12.43 26.91 -13.31
CA LYS A 724 -13.30 26.02 -14.09
C LYS A 724 -12.92 26.06 -15.58
N PRO A 725 -13.23 25.00 -16.35
CA PRO A 725 -13.13 24.97 -17.81
C PRO A 725 -14.24 25.75 -18.53
#